data_AF-A0A3N0W0V8-F1
#
_entry.id   AF-A0A3N0W0V8-F1
#
_cell.length_a   1.000
_cell.length_b   1.000
_cell.length_c   1.000
_cell.angle_alpha   90.00
_cell.angle_beta   90.00
_cell.angle_gamma   90.00
#
_symmetry.space_group_name_H-M   'P 1'
#
loop_
_entity.id
_entity.type
_entity.pdbx_description
1 polymer ?
#
loop_
_entity_poly.entity_id
_entity_poly.type
_entity_poly.pdbx_seq_one_letter_code
_entity_poly.pdbx_strand_id
1 'polypeptide(L)'
;MATPINTILSWFQTGDVPTETQFSNSWISFWHKDERIPIGSVEGLSGVIDEKTDRSVFDSHLTNTEAHNKTLAKIDGSNLTESYIESWRDRLRVSILPENVATVDRPGTIGSVFTKQQAADLFLSKDDYTNTDGTLKETQTSIRNPFVDTDTMTIFYTGESGIEQRGVADLTPFKNSILNAANAGYKGYLNTDTPAPTEVGLYKLLQLGNYPNLTPAEDSSGNPITIVAENGKINEAYFNGTVWNASEITLPQANNNIPLFNTLIFPVSAPTQTVYNNLIWQVKEGSLANIGDIPSESQSSKWLLIGESVTEKSERTIIVKNDNYTTNSYFTNTNVFSGFGFDFGIIKDFNQIIIKVGQIVGTSNPVTEVNIRICEGSYTGTELAKVTKSVTIAEGDIQDVSFDLPAIITNNANHNIWIEFWANGKTGLFKGNTSTAVNYRYKTVAMSYGDFNVQSSASEAQNFKFYIVAKKVINVDIIKNILIADEVLISDERPVKSSAVAKVTKKYDAVIVDGFQSESEAIIGNENINVQHSTFKGWGQLRGVLSNFNRIGFILRAFDQTMIPTEVRCIIRKNSNTGVIIFDQSKPISLELNVNKKVYFDLPESFVNTNNDEIFISFICNGMIALLGGQAQTDYDSAHSVKYTTSTTATELISTVTVPRYQMYVEVLRGTIVKQISDSESDRIAKLIGGFNAPDLLLTSRVWLYPGFQYNIFEPNVCIPEFGDNNFNYRLDFDSTIGKQGKRGFRLDPIPSSLTTNLNLTLLKGRRTLNAKAQLLLSAAVNNGDGLTRKACITGDSTVDHDNITQPLKAIFDNDLMNIEFIGTRGNPDTLHEGIAGAKIVDRYGPGIIRYKIDVTELTTPPEINSRYIQGVNEYNVDEVNMSGGNGYFSVSIVTGAEPLPSGTLSKKSGNGDLTITYLSMTIQPANKFYDPSVGKFSLEYYLTTTGQTLGNNDWFFWQIGINDVFGALTLPDAQARVEIMITQLNEMIANIHSYNSTIRIGIVVTFPPAGQDGFAANYGVKYMSELYIKTGLITWQKRLIQEYDNQTALNNRIYLISAHLNLDTVNNFPTVNEFVNSRSPIIQTIQSNGVHPSNTGYAQIADMYAGLIKYYA
;
A
#
# COMPACT_ATOMS: atom_id res chain seq x y z
N MET A 1 -85.19 -21.99 26.95
CA MET A 1 -84.36 -20.78 26.81
C MET A 1 -83.75 -20.48 28.16
N ALA A 2 -82.45 -20.24 28.23
CA ALA A 2 -81.80 -19.86 29.49
C ALA A 2 -82.39 -18.54 29.99
N THR A 3 -82.75 -18.51 31.27
CA THR A 3 -83.20 -17.29 31.94
C THR A 3 -81.97 -16.40 32.20
N PRO A 4 -81.98 -15.13 31.80
CA PRO A 4 -80.86 -14.22 32.08
C PRO A 4 -80.55 -14.15 33.57
N ILE A 5 -79.25 -14.14 33.91
CA ILE A 5 -78.80 -14.19 35.32
C ILE A 5 -79.40 -13.07 36.17
N ASN A 6 -79.55 -11.86 35.63
CA ASN A 6 -80.14 -10.73 36.35
C ASN A 6 -81.62 -10.93 36.67
N THR A 7 -82.34 -11.70 35.85
CA THR A 7 -83.73 -12.08 36.09
C THR A 7 -83.82 -13.21 37.13
N ILE A 8 -82.87 -14.14 37.13
CA ILE A 8 -82.77 -15.15 38.20
C ILE A 8 -82.47 -14.47 39.53
N LEU A 9 -81.48 -13.57 39.58
CA LEU A 9 -81.08 -12.88 40.81
C LEU A 9 -82.19 -12.03 41.41
N SER A 10 -83.12 -11.50 40.59
CA SER A 10 -84.28 -10.77 41.11
C SER A 10 -85.33 -11.67 41.78
N TRP A 11 -85.29 -12.99 41.58
CA TRP A 11 -86.19 -13.94 42.25
C TRP A 11 -85.68 -14.40 43.62
N PHE A 12 -84.44 -14.08 43.98
CA PHE A 12 -83.79 -14.49 45.23
C PHE A 12 -83.29 -13.29 46.06
N GLN A 13 -83.99 -12.15 45.99
CA GLN A 13 -83.69 -11.01 46.85
C GLN A 13 -84.16 -11.29 48.28
N THR A 14 -83.54 -10.63 49.25
CA THR A 14 -83.87 -10.81 50.67
C THR A 14 -85.34 -10.49 50.93
N GLY A 15 -86.11 -11.50 51.35
CA GLY A 15 -87.55 -11.38 51.63
C GLY A 15 -88.45 -12.00 50.56
N ASP A 16 -87.91 -12.33 49.39
CA ASP A 16 -88.64 -12.97 48.31
C ASP A 16 -88.56 -14.50 48.40
N VAL A 17 -89.66 -15.16 48.01
CA VAL A 17 -89.73 -16.62 47.88
C VAL A 17 -90.04 -16.95 46.43
N PRO A 18 -89.10 -17.54 45.67
CA PRO A 18 -89.33 -17.89 44.27
C PRO A 18 -90.41 -18.96 44.18
N THR A 19 -91.28 -18.83 43.18
CA THR A 19 -92.24 -19.89 42.83
C THR A 19 -91.50 -21.14 42.35
N GLU A 20 -92.16 -22.30 42.41
CA GLU A 20 -91.59 -23.57 41.91
C GLU A 20 -91.03 -23.44 40.48
N THR A 21 -91.79 -22.80 39.59
CA THR A 21 -91.36 -22.55 38.22
C THR A 21 -90.13 -21.65 38.15
N GLN A 22 -90.05 -20.59 38.95
CA GLN A 22 -88.86 -19.71 39.00
C GLN A 22 -87.64 -20.44 39.55
N PHE A 23 -87.83 -21.25 40.60
CA PHE A 23 -86.77 -22.06 41.18
C PHE A 23 -86.25 -23.11 40.18
N SER A 24 -87.14 -23.85 39.52
CA SER A 24 -86.79 -24.81 38.46
C SER A 24 -86.09 -24.12 37.29
N ASN A 25 -86.61 -22.98 36.83
CA ASN A 25 -86.02 -22.20 35.73
C ASN A 25 -84.62 -21.70 36.06
N SER A 26 -84.31 -21.48 37.34
CA SER A 26 -82.97 -21.07 37.76
C SER A 26 -81.95 -22.17 37.49
N TRP A 27 -82.25 -23.41 37.89
CA TRP A 27 -81.34 -24.54 37.73
C TRP A 27 -81.13 -24.95 36.28
N ILE A 28 -82.20 -25.02 35.47
CA ILE A 28 -82.09 -25.39 34.04
C ILE A 28 -81.46 -24.30 33.16
N SER A 29 -81.19 -23.11 33.72
CA SER A 29 -80.51 -22.01 33.01
C SER A 29 -78.98 -22.09 33.12
N PHE A 30 -78.44 -22.98 33.95
CA PHE A 30 -77.01 -23.27 34.06
C PHE A 30 -76.70 -24.65 33.46
N TRP A 31 -75.50 -24.81 32.92
CA TRP A 31 -75.00 -26.11 32.46
C TRP A 31 -74.45 -26.92 33.64
N HIS A 32 -74.81 -28.19 33.73
CA HIS A 32 -74.24 -29.11 34.71
C HIS A 32 -72.94 -29.74 34.19
N LYS A 33 -72.04 -30.12 35.11
CA LYS A 33 -70.73 -30.70 34.76
C LYS A 33 -70.83 -32.02 33.97
N ASP A 34 -71.98 -32.69 34.08
CA ASP A 34 -72.22 -33.99 33.47
C ASP A 34 -72.89 -33.85 32.08
N GLU A 35 -73.22 -32.61 31.68
CA GLU A 35 -73.85 -32.29 30.40
C GLU A 35 -72.80 -32.03 29.32
N ARG A 36 -73.08 -32.56 28.12
CA ARG A 36 -72.27 -32.25 26.94
C ARG A 36 -72.77 -30.93 26.35
N ILE A 37 -71.88 -29.95 26.27
CA ILE A 37 -72.17 -28.65 25.65
C ILE A 37 -72.07 -28.81 24.12
N PRO A 38 -73.17 -28.60 23.36
CA PRO A 38 -73.11 -28.61 21.90
C PRO A 38 -72.22 -27.47 21.39
N ILE A 39 -71.45 -27.72 20.33
CA ILE A 39 -70.44 -26.77 19.83
C ILE A 39 -71.03 -25.40 19.44
N GLY A 40 -72.27 -25.39 18.92
CA GLY A 40 -73.00 -24.17 18.55
C GLY A 40 -73.59 -23.40 19.74
N SER A 41 -73.46 -23.90 20.97
CA SER A 41 -73.87 -23.20 22.20
C SER A 41 -72.77 -22.28 22.76
N VAL A 42 -71.57 -22.29 22.17
CA VAL A 42 -70.46 -21.39 22.52
C VAL A 42 -70.31 -20.33 21.42
N GLU A 43 -70.54 -19.08 21.78
CA GLU A 43 -70.47 -17.95 20.85
C GLU A 43 -69.07 -17.84 20.22
N GLY A 44 -69.01 -17.70 18.90
CA GLY A 44 -67.77 -17.59 18.12
C GLY A 44 -67.01 -18.91 17.90
N LEU A 45 -67.30 -19.99 18.63
CA LEU A 45 -66.53 -21.23 18.54
C LEU A 45 -66.72 -21.95 17.20
N SER A 46 -67.96 -22.01 16.68
CA SER A 46 -68.22 -22.59 15.36
C SER A 46 -67.51 -21.81 14.26
N GLY A 47 -67.54 -20.47 14.32
CA GLY A 47 -66.83 -19.61 13.36
C GLY A 47 -65.32 -19.84 13.38
N VAL A 48 -64.70 -19.91 14.55
CA VAL A 48 -63.26 -20.18 14.69
C VAL A 48 -62.87 -21.58 14.18
N ILE A 49 -63.77 -22.56 14.25
CA ILE A 49 -63.54 -23.92 13.74
C ILE A 49 -63.76 -23.99 12.23
N ASP A 50 -64.77 -23.29 11.71
CA ASP A 50 -65.01 -23.16 10.27
C ASP A 50 -63.88 -22.38 9.57
N GLU A 51 -63.14 -21.55 10.31
CA GLU A 51 -61.89 -20.90 9.87
C GLU A 51 -60.68 -21.85 9.85
N LYS A 52 -60.79 -23.08 10.34
CA LYS A 52 -59.72 -24.10 10.26
C LYS A 52 -59.98 -25.06 9.11
N THR A 53 -58.92 -25.40 8.39
CA THR A 53 -58.96 -26.43 7.35
C THR A 53 -58.92 -27.83 7.98
N ASP A 54 -59.75 -28.74 7.47
CA ASP A 54 -59.73 -30.15 7.83
C ASP A 54 -58.34 -30.77 7.62
N ARG A 55 -57.93 -31.64 8.55
CA ARG A 55 -56.60 -32.27 8.50
C ARG A 55 -56.34 -33.03 7.21
N SER A 56 -57.34 -33.75 6.68
CA SER A 56 -57.20 -34.47 5.41
C SER A 56 -57.00 -33.54 4.22
N VAL A 57 -57.59 -32.34 4.26
CA VAL A 57 -57.42 -31.30 3.24
C VAL A 57 -56.04 -30.66 3.37
N PHE A 58 -55.60 -30.38 4.60
CA PHE A 58 -54.27 -29.85 4.88
C PHE A 58 -53.14 -30.83 4.49
N ASP A 59 -53.28 -32.11 4.85
CA ASP A 59 -52.30 -33.15 4.51
C ASP A 59 -52.26 -33.39 2.99
N SER A 60 -53.42 -33.39 2.32
CA SER A 60 -53.47 -33.43 0.84
C SER A 60 -52.81 -32.20 0.22
N HIS A 61 -53.03 -31.01 0.78
CA HIS A 61 -52.43 -29.76 0.34
C HIS A 61 -50.89 -29.78 0.48
N LEU A 62 -50.35 -30.32 1.58
CA LEU A 62 -48.91 -30.44 1.84
C LEU A 62 -48.18 -31.30 0.79
N THR A 63 -48.82 -32.36 0.30
CA THR A 63 -48.22 -33.28 -0.68
C THR A 63 -48.57 -32.96 -2.13
N ASN A 64 -49.52 -32.03 -2.37
CA ASN A 64 -49.95 -31.67 -3.70
C ASN A 64 -49.01 -30.61 -4.29
N THR A 65 -48.16 -31.03 -5.21
CA THR A 65 -47.20 -30.16 -5.91
C THR A 65 -47.85 -29.08 -6.77
N GLU A 66 -49.16 -29.17 -7.01
CA GLU A 66 -49.95 -28.21 -7.78
C GLU A 66 -50.79 -27.27 -6.91
N ALA A 67 -50.76 -27.41 -5.58
CA ALA A 67 -51.70 -26.74 -4.68
C ALA A 67 -51.71 -25.20 -4.78
N HIS A 68 -50.61 -24.59 -5.22
CA HIS A 68 -50.46 -23.15 -5.39
C HIS A 68 -50.15 -22.73 -6.83
N ASN A 69 -50.36 -23.59 -7.82
CA ASN A 69 -49.96 -23.33 -9.21
C ASN A 69 -50.70 -22.16 -9.90
N LYS A 70 -51.67 -21.52 -9.25
CA LYS A 70 -52.33 -20.30 -9.75
C LYS A 70 -51.79 -19.01 -9.15
N THR A 71 -51.05 -19.10 -8.05
CA THR A 71 -50.60 -17.93 -7.26
C THR A 71 -49.10 -17.92 -7.02
N LEU A 72 -48.44 -19.08 -7.02
CA LEU A 72 -47.00 -19.25 -6.94
C LEU A 72 -46.49 -19.89 -8.23
N ALA A 73 -45.31 -19.48 -8.70
CA ALA A 73 -44.64 -20.19 -9.78
C ALA A 73 -44.12 -21.53 -9.26
N LYS A 74 -44.23 -22.57 -10.09
CA LYS A 74 -43.49 -23.81 -9.90
C LYS A 74 -42.00 -23.52 -9.93
N ILE A 75 -41.22 -24.44 -9.37
CA ILE A 75 -39.75 -24.38 -9.39
C ILE A 75 -39.22 -24.24 -10.83
N ASP A 76 -39.90 -24.85 -11.82
CA ASP A 76 -39.56 -24.76 -13.24
C ASP A 76 -40.26 -23.61 -14.00
N GLY A 77 -41.13 -22.85 -13.33
CA GLY A 77 -41.88 -21.73 -13.90
C GLY A 77 -42.93 -22.11 -14.96
N SER A 78 -43.20 -23.40 -15.18
CA SER A 78 -44.03 -23.89 -16.29
C SER A 78 -45.51 -23.46 -16.23
N ASN A 79 -45.98 -23.01 -15.06
CA ASN A 79 -47.34 -22.55 -14.84
C ASN A 79 -47.55 -21.03 -15.03
N LEU A 80 -46.52 -20.28 -15.43
CA LEU A 80 -46.63 -18.85 -15.68
C LEU A 80 -47.30 -18.56 -17.04
N THR A 81 -48.32 -17.69 -17.04
CA THR A 81 -48.92 -17.14 -18.27
C THR A 81 -48.03 -16.03 -18.85
N GLU A 82 -48.11 -15.75 -20.15
CA GLU A 82 -47.31 -14.69 -20.81
C GLU A 82 -47.33 -13.34 -20.09
N SER A 83 -48.49 -12.89 -19.63
CA SER A 83 -48.61 -11.63 -18.88
C SER A 83 -47.83 -11.63 -17.56
N TYR A 84 -47.81 -12.75 -16.83
CA TYR A 84 -47.02 -12.88 -15.60
C TYR A 84 -45.53 -13.04 -15.87
N ILE A 85 -45.15 -13.71 -16.97
CA ILE A 85 -43.75 -13.76 -17.43
C ILE A 85 -43.24 -12.35 -17.68
N GLU A 86 -44.02 -11.48 -18.34
CA GLU A 86 -43.65 -10.08 -18.56
C GLU A 86 -43.58 -9.27 -17.25
N SER A 87 -44.56 -9.41 -16.36
CA SER A 87 -44.55 -8.68 -15.09
C SER A 87 -43.39 -9.12 -14.17
N TRP A 88 -43.01 -10.41 -14.21
CA TRP A 88 -41.83 -10.93 -13.52
C TRP A 88 -40.55 -10.41 -14.15
N ARG A 89 -40.50 -10.36 -15.50
CA ARG A 89 -39.40 -9.75 -16.25
C ARG A 89 -39.18 -8.29 -15.83
N ASP A 90 -40.25 -7.53 -15.62
CA ASP A 90 -40.16 -6.14 -15.15
C ASP A 90 -39.75 -6.03 -13.68
N ARG A 91 -40.35 -6.83 -12.78
CA ARG A 91 -40.02 -6.79 -11.34
C ARG A 91 -38.58 -7.20 -11.05
N LEU A 92 -38.10 -8.25 -11.72
CA LEU A 92 -36.71 -8.73 -11.62
C LEU A 92 -35.74 -7.87 -12.42
N ARG A 93 -36.23 -6.80 -13.09
CA ARG A 93 -35.45 -5.87 -13.92
C ARG A 93 -34.71 -6.55 -15.07
N VAL A 94 -35.31 -7.60 -15.64
CA VAL A 94 -34.80 -8.33 -16.80
C VAL A 94 -35.30 -7.75 -18.13
N SER A 95 -36.15 -6.72 -18.11
CA SER A 95 -36.69 -6.04 -19.30
C SER A 95 -35.95 -4.76 -19.70
N ILE A 96 -35.16 -4.18 -18.79
CA ILE A 96 -34.16 -3.15 -19.08
C ILE A 96 -32.92 -3.56 -18.28
N LEU A 97 -32.06 -4.34 -18.90
CA LEU A 97 -30.80 -4.74 -18.32
C LEU A 97 -29.83 -3.54 -18.32
N PRO A 98 -29.18 -3.20 -17.19
CA PRO A 98 -28.05 -2.29 -17.23
C PRO A 98 -26.92 -2.91 -18.08
N GLU A 99 -26.02 -2.11 -18.67
CA GLU A 99 -25.00 -2.55 -19.67
C GLU A 99 -24.16 -3.77 -19.23
N ASN A 100 -24.15 -4.06 -17.94
CA ASN A 100 -23.44 -5.15 -17.30
C ASN A 100 -24.28 -6.41 -17.03
N VAL A 101 -25.49 -6.53 -17.58
CA VAL A 101 -26.30 -7.76 -17.47
C VAL A 101 -26.53 -8.39 -18.84
N ALA A 102 -26.33 -9.69 -18.89
CA ALA A 102 -26.24 -10.53 -20.07
C ALA A 102 -27.63 -11.11 -20.47
N THR A 103 -28.26 -10.65 -21.57
CA THR A 103 -29.38 -11.36 -22.24
C THR A 103 -28.94 -12.21 -23.43
N VAL A 104 -29.37 -13.47 -23.50
CA VAL A 104 -29.23 -14.32 -24.70
C VAL A 104 -30.40 -14.08 -25.67
N ASP A 105 -30.11 -13.94 -26.97
CA ASP A 105 -31.03 -13.61 -28.07
C ASP A 105 -32.38 -14.36 -28.00
N ARG A 106 -33.47 -13.65 -28.36
CA ARG A 106 -34.75 -14.25 -28.74
C ARG A 106 -34.87 -14.26 -30.26
N PRO A 107 -35.66 -15.16 -30.87
CA PRO A 107 -35.80 -15.22 -32.32
C PRO A 107 -36.24 -13.88 -32.91
N GLY A 108 -35.35 -13.21 -33.64
CA GLY A 108 -35.60 -11.92 -34.30
C GLY A 108 -34.90 -10.70 -33.69
N THR A 109 -34.27 -10.80 -32.52
CA THR A 109 -33.48 -9.70 -31.92
C THR A 109 -32.23 -10.20 -31.18
N ILE A 110 -31.10 -9.53 -31.46
CA ILE A 110 -29.79 -9.81 -30.85
C ILE A 110 -29.72 -9.11 -29.48
N GLY A 111 -29.42 -9.87 -28.43
CA GLY A 111 -29.24 -9.43 -27.05
C GLY A 111 -27.78 -9.09 -26.70
N SER A 112 -27.54 -8.63 -25.47
CA SER A 112 -26.23 -8.18 -24.98
C SER A 112 -25.20 -9.29 -24.70
N VAL A 113 -25.57 -10.58 -24.78
CA VAL A 113 -24.62 -11.70 -24.80
C VAL A 113 -24.96 -12.72 -25.87
N PHE A 114 -23.90 -13.33 -26.39
CA PHE A 114 -23.95 -14.32 -27.46
C PHE A 114 -24.71 -15.60 -27.04
N THR A 115 -25.54 -16.15 -27.93
CA THR A 115 -26.15 -17.49 -27.79
C THR A 115 -25.09 -18.56 -27.62
N LYS A 116 -25.41 -19.76 -27.14
CA LYS A 116 -24.40 -20.83 -26.98
C LYS A 116 -23.64 -21.15 -28.28
N GLN A 117 -24.29 -20.97 -29.43
CA GLN A 117 -23.66 -21.11 -30.75
C GLN A 117 -22.79 -19.89 -31.08
N GLN A 118 -23.30 -18.66 -30.95
CA GLN A 118 -22.50 -17.44 -31.18
C GLN A 118 -21.37 -17.29 -30.16
N ALA A 119 -21.58 -17.72 -28.91
CA ALA A 119 -20.61 -17.74 -27.85
C ALA A 119 -19.60 -18.85 -28.11
N ALA A 120 -19.95 -19.98 -28.73
CA ALA A 120 -18.95 -20.93 -29.23
C ALA A 120 -18.18 -20.38 -30.45
N ASP A 121 -18.84 -19.53 -31.25
CA ASP A 121 -18.22 -18.86 -32.41
C ASP A 121 -17.40 -17.61 -32.00
N LEU A 122 -17.59 -17.05 -30.80
CA LEU A 122 -16.92 -15.84 -30.26
C LEU A 122 -16.09 -16.07 -28.98
N PHE A 123 -16.36 -17.14 -28.23
CA PHE A 123 -15.68 -17.55 -26.99
C PHE A 123 -15.43 -19.07 -27.00
N LEU A 124 -14.20 -19.47 -26.76
CA LEU A 124 -13.81 -20.88 -26.81
C LEU A 124 -14.45 -21.67 -25.64
N SER A 125 -14.97 -22.86 -25.93
CA SER A 125 -15.63 -23.79 -25.01
C SER A 125 -14.64 -24.75 -24.31
N LYS A 126 -15.09 -25.53 -23.31
CA LYS A 126 -14.22 -26.52 -22.64
C LYS A 126 -13.62 -27.52 -23.64
N ASP A 127 -14.36 -27.92 -24.68
CA ASP A 127 -13.85 -28.83 -25.72
C ASP A 127 -12.90 -28.13 -26.71
N ASP A 128 -12.82 -26.79 -26.66
CA ASP A 128 -11.83 -25.97 -27.38
C ASP A 128 -10.54 -25.80 -26.57
N TYR A 129 -10.62 -25.98 -25.24
CA TYR A 129 -9.47 -25.99 -24.33
C TYR A 129 -9.24 -27.35 -23.69
N THR A 130 -9.85 -28.45 -24.14
CA THR A 130 -9.56 -29.80 -23.66
C THR A 130 -9.70 -30.85 -24.77
N ASN A 131 -8.81 -31.84 -24.78
CA ASN A 131 -8.89 -33.02 -25.62
C ASN A 131 -10.01 -33.94 -25.12
N THR A 132 -10.39 -34.91 -25.96
CA THR A 132 -11.50 -35.84 -25.69
C THR A 132 -11.30 -36.71 -24.45
N ASP A 133 -10.06 -36.78 -23.92
CA ASP A 133 -9.70 -37.48 -22.68
C ASP A 133 -9.74 -36.58 -21.42
N GLY A 134 -10.08 -35.30 -21.56
CA GLY A 134 -10.21 -34.34 -20.46
C GLY A 134 -8.94 -33.57 -20.10
N THR A 135 -7.84 -33.75 -20.82
CA THR A 135 -6.62 -32.91 -20.71
C THR A 135 -6.80 -31.58 -21.45
N LEU A 136 -6.14 -30.48 -21.04
CA LEU A 136 -6.37 -29.15 -21.65
C LEU A 136 -5.73 -29.03 -23.07
N LYS A 137 -6.44 -28.47 -24.06
CA LYS A 137 -5.95 -27.94 -25.35
C LYS A 137 -5.41 -26.52 -25.14
N GLU A 138 -4.23 -26.24 -25.69
CA GLU A 138 -3.55 -24.96 -25.53
C GLU A 138 -4.36 -23.75 -26.00
N THR A 139 -4.47 -22.71 -25.16
CA THR A 139 -4.71 -21.35 -25.65
C THR A 139 -3.96 -20.30 -24.84
N GLN A 140 -3.46 -19.32 -25.61
CA GLN A 140 -2.75 -18.10 -25.23
C GLN A 140 -1.41 -18.28 -24.51
N THR A 141 -0.37 -18.41 -25.34
CA THR A 141 0.95 -17.88 -25.04
C THR A 141 0.86 -16.38 -24.73
N SER A 142 0.76 -16.01 -23.45
CA SER A 142 0.91 -14.59 -23.07
C SER A 142 2.37 -14.21 -23.21
N ILE A 143 2.68 -13.35 -24.18
CA ILE A 143 4.02 -12.80 -24.35
C ILE A 143 4.24 -11.74 -23.26
N ARG A 144 5.16 -11.98 -22.32
CA ARG A 144 5.64 -10.95 -21.39
C ARG A 144 7.07 -10.55 -21.73
N ASN A 145 7.35 -9.26 -21.62
CA ASN A 145 8.67 -8.65 -21.75
C ASN A 145 9.46 -9.05 -23.01
N PRO A 146 8.99 -8.68 -24.22
CA PRO A 146 9.85 -8.76 -25.39
C PRO A 146 11.08 -7.87 -25.16
N PHE A 147 12.27 -8.46 -25.25
CA PHE A 147 13.54 -7.74 -25.16
C PHE A 147 14.22 -7.81 -26.51
N VAL A 148 14.51 -6.63 -27.08
CA VAL A 148 15.18 -6.48 -28.37
C VAL A 148 16.65 -6.20 -28.09
N ASP A 149 17.52 -7.12 -28.53
CA ASP A 149 18.96 -6.90 -28.51
C ASP A 149 19.47 -6.98 -29.95
N THR A 150 19.90 -5.83 -30.48
CA THR A 150 20.35 -5.66 -31.87
C THR A 150 19.29 -6.14 -32.87
N ASP A 151 19.61 -7.16 -33.68
CA ASP A 151 18.78 -7.68 -34.76
C ASP A 151 17.94 -8.90 -34.33
N THR A 152 17.72 -9.13 -33.04
CA THR A 152 16.90 -10.26 -32.57
C THR A 152 15.94 -9.88 -31.44
N MET A 153 14.72 -10.41 -31.49
CA MET A 153 13.72 -10.28 -30.43
C MET A 153 13.60 -11.57 -29.65
N THR A 154 13.85 -11.50 -28.35
CA THR A 154 13.58 -12.60 -27.43
C THR A 154 12.15 -12.50 -26.91
N ILE A 155 11.38 -13.60 -27.04
CA ILE A 155 9.98 -13.68 -26.63
C ILE A 155 9.85 -14.75 -25.54
N PHE A 156 9.25 -14.39 -24.41
CA PHE A 156 8.90 -15.32 -23.34
C PHE A 156 7.42 -15.67 -23.45
N TYR A 157 7.10 -16.95 -23.47
CA TYR A 157 5.73 -17.42 -23.59
C TYR A 157 5.50 -18.65 -22.72
N THR A 158 4.27 -18.83 -22.23
CA THR A 158 3.92 -19.95 -21.35
C THR A 158 3.42 -21.13 -22.18
N GLY A 159 4.05 -22.30 -22.10
CA GLY A 159 3.60 -23.53 -22.80
C GLY A 159 2.62 -24.39 -21.99
N GLU A 160 2.09 -25.47 -22.57
CA GLU A 160 1.08 -26.44 -22.05
C GLU A 160 1.07 -26.72 -20.54
N SER A 161 2.23 -26.71 -19.88
CA SER A 161 2.38 -27.05 -18.46
C SER A 161 2.34 -25.84 -17.51
N GLY A 162 2.12 -24.62 -18.02
CA GLY A 162 2.30 -23.39 -17.25
C GLY A 162 3.78 -22.99 -17.06
N ILE A 163 4.69 -23.57 -17.86
CA ILE A 163 6.14 -23.31 -17.81
C ILE A 163 6.49 -22.20 -18.80
N GLU A 164 7.25 -21.19 -18.36
CA GLU A 164 7.82 -20.17 -19.24
C GLU A 164 8.87 -20.79 -20.18
N GLN A 165 8.65 -20.63 -21.49
CA GLN A 165 9.52 -21.03 -22.58
C GLN A 165 10.05 -19.78 -23.31
N ARG A 166 11.26 -19.87 -23.86
CA ARG A 166 11.97 -18.77 -24.50
C ARG A 166 12.12 -19.04 -26.01
N GLY A 167 11.56 -18.17 -26.84
CA GLY A 167 11.78 -18.13 -28.29
C GLY A 167 12.66 -16.95 -28.71
N VAL A 168 13.31 -17.04 -29.87
CA VAL A 168 14.08 -15.93 -30.48
C VAL A 168 13.60 -15.75 -31.92
N ALA A 169 13.30 -14.52 -32.32
CA ALA A 169 12.92 -14.14 -33.67
C ALA A 169 13.95 -13.17 -34.27
N ASP A 170 14.34 -13.37 -35.52
CA ASP A 170 15.28 -12.53 -36.26
C ASP A 170 14.59 -11.25 -36.78
N LEU A 171 15.11 -10.10 -36.38
CA LEU A 171 14.63 -8.75 -36.71
C LEU A 171 15.48 -8.04 -37.77
N THR A 172 16.53 -8.67 -38.28
CA THR A 172 17.39 -8.11 -39.34
C THR A 172 16.62 -7.53 -40.56
N PRO A 173 15.41 -8.00 -40.92
CA PRO A 173 14.62 -7.38 -41.99
C PRO A 173 14.13 -5.93 -41.72
N PHE A 174 14.13 -5.45 -40.47
CA PHE A 174 13.66 -4.11 -40.12
C PHE A 174 14.75 -3.04 -40.29
N LYS A 175 14.55 -2.09 -41.21
CA LYS A 175 15.46 -0.92 -41.36
C LYS A 175 15.46 -0.06 -40.07
N ASN A 176 16.64 0.42 -39.69
CA ASN A 176 16.96 1.17 -38.45
C ASN A 176 15.94 2.22 -37.95
N SER A 177 15.14 2.85 -38.83
CA SER A 177 14.12 3.83 -38.42
C SER A 177 12.92 3.20 -37.70
N ILE A 178 12.58 1.93 -37.98
CA ILE A 178 11.45 1.23 -37.35
C ILE A 178 11.87 0.68 -35.96
N LEU A 179 13.12 0.24 -35.82
CA LEU A 179 13.71 -0.26 -34.58
C LEU A 179 13.75 0.83 -33.48
N ASN A 180 14.04 2.07 -33.86
CA ASN A 180 14.02 3.22 -32.95
C ASN A 180 12.61 3.60 -32.48
N ALA A 181 11.58 3.36 -33.30
CA ALA A 181 10.19 3.60 -32.92
C ALA A 181 9.64 2.49 -32.02
N ALA A 182 10.04 1.23 -32.22
CA ALA A 182 9.68 0.10 -31.35
C ALA A 182 10.18 0.30 -29.90
N ASN A 183 11.39 0.84 -29.74
CA ASN A 183 11.95 1.18 -28.42
C ASN A 183 11.26 2.36 -27.72
N ALA A 184 10.48 3.18 -28.44
CA ALA A 184 9.70 4.28 -27.89
C ALA A 184 8.27 3.88 -27.46
N GLY A 185 7.89 2.60 -27.68
CA GLY A 185 6.56 2.07 -27.39
C GLY A 185 5.52 2.31 -28.49
N TYR A 186 4.44 1.53 -28.48
CA TYR A 186 3.36 1.65 -29.47
C TYR A 186 2.65 3.01 -29.36
N LYS A 187 2.34 3.61 -30.50
CA LYS A 187 1.54 4.84 -30.59
C LYS A 187 0.04 4.59 -30.47
N GLY A 188 -0.40 3.37 -30.77
CA GLY A 188 -1.79 2.97 -30.61
C GLY A 188 -2.05 1.52 -31.01
N TYR A 189 -3.31 1.11 -30.84
CA TYR A 189 -3.79 -0.23 -31.13
C TYR A 189 -4.91 -0.15 -32.16
N LEU A 190 -4.88 -1.02 -33.17
CA LEU A 190 -5.76 -0.93 -34.33
C LEU A 190 -6.52 -2.25 -34.55
N ASN A 191 -7.83 -2.15 -34.67
CA ASN A 191 -8.73 -3.17 -35.24
C ASN A 191 -8.91 -2.94 -36.75
N THR A 192 -9.40 -3.94 -37.50
CA THR A 192 -9.51 -3.88 -38.99
C THR A 192 -10.32 -2.70 -39.51
N ASP A 193 -11.19 -2.14 -38.66
CA ASP A 193 -12.16 -1.11 -39.01
C ASP A 193 -11.77 0.28 -38.47
N THR A 194 -10.62 0.38 -37.77
CA THR A 194 -10.18 1.61 -37.09
C THR A 194 -9.78 2.66 -38.13
N PRO A 195 -10.19 3.94 -38.06
CA PRO A 195 -9.69 4.96 -38.98
C PRO A 195 -8.15 5.05 -38.93
N ALA A 196 -7.51 5.17 -40.09
CA ALA A 196 -6.05 5.18 -40.16
C ALA A 196 -5.47 6.40 -39.43
N PRO A 197 -4.61 6.21 -38.42
CA PRO A 197 -4.04 7.31 -37.66
C PRO A 197 -3.01 8.08 -38.51
N THR A 198 -2.86 9.37 -38.24
CA THR A 198 -1.96 10.27 -38.98
C THR A 198 -0.61 10.48 -38.31
N GLU A 199 -0.42 9.96 -37.09
CA GLU A 199 0.82 10.13 -36.34
C GLU A 199 1.86 9.07 -36.72
N VAL A 200 3.10 9.53 -36.94
CA VAL A 200 4.26 8.69 -37.24
C VAL A 200 4.57 7.77 -36.06
N GLY A 201 4.66 6.46 -36.31
CA GLY A 201 5.04 5.49 -35.28
C GLY A 201 4.55 4.07 -35.50
N LEU A 202 4.84 3.21 -34.52
CA LEU A 202 4.51 1.79 -34.53
C LEU A 202 3.15 1.53 -33.88
N TYR A 203 2.29 0.77 -34.55
CA TYR A 203 0.95 0.41 -34.10
C TYR A 203 0.77 -1.10 -34.05
N LYS A 204 0.03 -1.57 -33.04
CA LYS A 204 -0.24 -3.00 -32.84
C LYS A 204 -1.60 -3.37 -33.46
N LEU A 205 -1.64 -4.45 -34.23
CA LEU A 205 -2.86 -4.95 -34.88
C LEU A 205 -3.52 -5.99 -33.96
N LEU A 206 -4.72 -5.69 -33.49
CA LEU A 206 -5.42 -6.49 -32.48
C LEU A 206 -6.32 -7.59 -33.06
N GLN A 207 -6.70 -7.49 -34.33
CA GLN A 207 -7.56 -8.45 -35.01
C GLN A 207 -6.81 -9.12 -36.17
N LEU A 208 -7.03 -10.41 -36.36
CA LEU A 208 -6.52 -11.13 -37.53
C LEU A 208 -7.37 -10.78 -38.75
N GLY A 209 -6.75 -10.64 -39.91
CA GLY A 209 -7.40 -10.26 -41.17
C GLY A 209 -6.82 -9.02 -41.83
N ASN A 210 -7.47 -8.56 -42.88
CA ASN A 210 -6.99 -7.46 -43.71
C ASN A 210 -7.31 -6.10 -43.09
N TYR A 211 -6.37 -5.17 -43.17
CA TYR A 211 -6.50 -3.78 -42.73
C TYR A 211 -6.51 -2.84 -43.95
N PRO A 212 -7.65 -2.73 -44.67
CA PRO A 212 -7.74 -1.96 -45.92
C PRO A 212 -7.64 -0.44 -45.71
N ASN A 213 -7.89 0.02 -44.50
CA ASN A 213 -7.76 1.39 -44.02
C ASN A 213 -6.31 1.88 -43.98
N LEU A 214 -5.32 1.01 -43.79
CA LEU A 214 -3.90 1.39 -43.68
C LEU A 214 -3.26 1.53 -45.06
N THR A 215 -3.64 2.58 -45.79
CA THR A 215 -3.23 2.84 -47.18
C THR A 215 -2.78 4.30 -47.37
N PRO A 216 -1.77 4.59 -48.22
CA PRO A 216 -0.96 3.65 -49.00
C PRO A 216 0.00 2.82 -48.13
N ALA A 217 0.10 1.52 -48.43
CA ALA A 217 1.00 0.59 -47.76
C ALA A 217 1.97 -0.03 -48.75
N GLU A 218 3.22 -0.25 -48.33
CA GLU A 218 4.29 -0.79 -49.16
C GLU A 218 5.10 -1.88 -48.43
N ASP A 219 5.55 -2.90 -49.19
CA ASP A 219 6.48 -3.92 -48.69
C ASP A 219 7.91 -3.36 -48.51
N SER A 220 8.83 -4.20 -48.02
CA SER A 220 10.24 -3.83 -47.80
C SER A 220 11.00 -3.45 -49.08
N SER A 221 10.43 -3.76 -50.25
CA SER A 221 10.95 -3.46 -51.59
C SER A 221 10.25 -2.26 -52.24
N GLY A 222 9.24 -1.66 -51.61
CA GLY A 222 8.50 -0.49 -52.09
C GLY A 222 7.31 -0.80 -53.00
N ASN A 223 6.84 -2.04 -53.05
CA ASN A 223 5.64 -2.40 -53.83
C ASN A 223 4.37 -2.17 -53.01
N PRO A 224 3.25 -1.67 -53.61
CA PRO A 224 2.00 -1.50 -52.90
C PRO A 224 1.42 -2.82 -52.38
N ILE A 225 1.06 -2.86 -51.10
CA ILE A 225 0.44 -4.02 -50.44
C ILE A 225 -0.81 -3.63 -49.64
N THR A 226 -1.57 -4.62 -49.20
CA THR A 226 -2.56 -4.46 -48.12
C THR A 226 -1.99 -5.10 -46.86
N ILE A 227 -2.05 -4.40 -45.73
CA ILE A 227 -1.56 -4.94 -44.46
C ILE A 227 -2.52 -6.06 -44.01
N VAL A 228 -1.98 -7.23 -43.69
CA VAL A 228 -2.74 -8.39 -43.21
C VAL A 228 -2.14 -8.88 -41.89
N ALA A 229 -2.98 -9.05 -40.88
CA ALA A 229 -2.61 -9.67 -39.62
C ALA A 229 -2.92 -11.18 -39.67
N GLU A 230 -1.92 -12.03 -39.45
CA GLU A 230 -2.00 -13.48 -39.63
C GLU A 230 -1.64 -14.24 -38.34
N ASN A 231 -2.26 -15.40 -38.13
CA ASN A 231 -1.98 -16.22 -36.96
C ASN A 231 -0.54 -16.78 -37.02
N GLY A 232 0.15 -16.83 -35.88
CA GLY A 232 1.55 -17.29 -35.82
C GLY A 232 2.59 -16.27 -36.31
N LYS A 233 2.19 -15.01 -36.52
CA LYS A 233 3.08 -13.88 -36.84
C LYS A 233 2.93 -12.75 -35.82
N ILE A 234 3.91 -11.85 -35.79
CA ILE A 234 3.84 -10.63 -35.00
C ILE A 234 3.15 -9.54 -35.82
N ASN A 235 1.88 -9.31 -35.48
CA ASN A 235 0.98 -8.45 -36.26
C ASN A 235 1.10 -6.98 -35.83
N GLU A 236 1.98 -6.26 -36.51
CA GLU A 236 2.30 -4.85 -36.26
C GLU A 236 2.44 -4.09 -37.59
N ALA A 237 2.17 -2.78 -37.55
CA ALA A 237 2.32 -1.90 -38.71
C ALA A 237 2.99 -0.58 -38.31
N TYR A 238 3.96 -0.13 -39.10
CA TYR A 238 4.65 1.15 -38.88
C TYR A 238 4.20 2.18 -39.90
N PHE A 239 3.82 3.37 -39.41
CA PHE A 239 3.53 4.52 -40.26
C PHE A 239 4.70 5.50 -40.23
N ASN A 240 5.26 5.80 -41.39
CA ASN A 240 6.41 6.71 -41.51
C ASN A 240 6.03 8.18 -41.75
N GLY A 241 4.73 8.48 -41.77
CA GLY A 241 4.17 9.81 -42.06
C GLY A 241 3.61 9.96 -43.47
N THR A 242 3.93 9.02 -44.36
CA THR A 242 3.48 9.05 -45.77
C THR A 242 2.95 7.70 -46.24
N VAL A 243 3.60 6.59 -45.88
CA VAL A 243 3.21 5.21 -46.25
C VAL A 243 3.28 4.27 -45.03
N TRP A 244 2.50 3.20 -45.07
CA TRP A 244 2.47 2.12 -44.08
C TRP A 244 3.38 0.96 -44.48
N ASN A 245 4.05 0.33 -43.52
CA ASN A 245 4.86 -0.87 -43.75
C ASN A 245 4.41 -2.03 -42.82
N ALA A 246 4.33 -3.25 -43.37
CA ALA A 246 3.94 -4.46 -42.64
C ALA A 246 5.11 -5.08 -41.85
N SER A 247 4.81 -5.65 -40.69
CA SER A 247 5.70 -6.58 -39.99
C SER A 247 5.46 -8.02 -40.46
N GLU A 248 6.46 -8.66 -41.09
CA GLU A 248 6.37 -10.06 -41.56
C GLU A 248 7.23 -11.03 -40.70
N ILE A 249 7.16 -10.90 -39.38
CA ILE A 249 7.91 -11.80 -38.47
C ILE A 249 7.08 -13.06 -38.22
N THR A 250 7.58 -14.22 -38.66
CA THR A 250 6.99 -15.54 -38.42
C THR A 250 7.52 -16.14 -37.13
N LEU A 251 6.63 -16.54 -36.21
CA LEU A 251 7.01 -17.20 -34.96
C LEU A 251 7.47 -18.65 -35.25
N PRO A 252 8.48 -19.19 -34.53
CA PRO A 252 8.88 -20.59 -34.68
C PRO A 252 7.68 -21.52 -34.41
N GLN A 253 7.45 -22.51 -35.28
CA GLN A 253 6.23 -23.33 -35.27
C GLN A 253 5.99 -24.03 -33.93
N ALA A 254 4.90 -23.65 -33.25
CA ALA A 254 4.15 -24.55 -32.38
C ALA A 254 3.13 -25.29 -33.27
N ASN A 255 3.55 -26.39 -33.89
CA ASN A 255 2.63 -27.30 -34.58
C ASN A 255 2.84 -28.72 -34.03
N ASN A 256 1.93 -29.15 -33.15
CA ASN A 256 1.51 -30.53 -32.83
C ASN A 256 2.60 -31.61 -32.61
N ASN A 257 2.68 -32.10 -31.36
CA ASN A 257 3.37 -33.32 -30.90
C ASN A 257 4.88 -33.38 -31.13
N ILE A 258 5.66 -32.96 -30.14
CA ILE A 258 7.09 -33.32 -30.05
C ILE A 258 7.19 -34.85 -29.86
N PRO A 259 7.76 -35.62 -30.81
CA PRO A 259 7.80 -37.07 -30.74
C PRO A 259 8.74 -37.57 -29.64
N LEU A 260 8.43 -38.71 -29.00
CA LEU A 260 9.35 -39.38 -28.09
C LEU A 260 10.63 -39.80 -28.84
N PHE A 261 11.79 -39.79 -28.19
CA PHE A 261 13.08 -40.07 -28.85
C PHE A 261 13.10 -41.44 -29.55
N ASN A 262 12.44 -42.43 -28.96
CA ASN A 262 12.29 -43.76 -29.54
C ASN A 262 11.34 -43.84 -30.76
N THR A 263 10.66 -42.75 -31.09
CA THR A 263 9.77 -42.63 -32.27
C THR A 263 10.37 -41.80 -33.41
N LEU A 264 11.55 -41.20 -33.20
CA LEU A 264 12.26 -40.47 -34.24
C LEU A 264 12.81 -41.40 -35.34
N ILE A 265 12.80 -40.92 -36.58
CA ILE A 265 13.45 -41.59 -37.71
C ILE A 265 14.83 -40.96 -37.91
N PHE A 266 15.88 -41.72 -37.60
CA PHE A 266 17.26 -41.25 -37.68
C PHE A 266 17.89 -41.45 -39.08
N PRO A 267 18.86 -40.60 -39.48
CA PRO A 267 19.42 -39.48 -38.72
C PRO A 267 18.52 -38.24 -38.72
N VAL A 268 18.58 -37.46 -37.64
CA VAL A 268 17.81 -36.22 -37.48
C VAL A 268 18.75 -35.01 -37.41
N SER A 269 18.39 -33.94 -38.13
CA SER A 269 19.13 -32.66 -38.16
C SER A 269 18.39 -31.59 -37.35
N ALA A 270 19.10 -30.53 -36.98
CA ALA A 270 18.46 -29.35 -36.42
C ALA A 270 17.39 -28.76 -37.37
N PRO A 271 16.30 -28.19 -36.85
CA PRO A 271 15.98 -27.95 -35.43
C PRO A 271 15.08 -29.05 -34.80
N THR A 272 15.21 -30.32 -35.20
CA THR A 272 14.33 -31.41 -34.70
C THR A 272 14.35 -31.52 -33.17
N GLN A 273 13.17 -31.58 -32.56
CA GLN A 273 12.97 -31.72 -31.12
C GLN A 273 12.37 -33.09 -30.75
N THR A 274 12.65 -33.55 -29.53
CA THR A 274 12.17 -34.84 -29.04
C THR A 274 12.07 -34.92 -27.52
N VAL A 275 11.20 -35.78 -27.00
CA VAL A 275 11.07 -36.03 -25.55
C VAL A 275 11.82 -37.30 -25.15
N TYR A 276 12.70 -37.19 -24.15
CA TYR A 276 13.43 -38.32 -23.55
C TYR A 276 13.59 -38.10 -22.04
N ASN A 277 13.22 -39.10 -21.21
CA ASN A 277 13.17 -39.00 -19.75
C ASN A 277 12.34 -37.81 -19.22
N ASN A 278 11.17 -37.56 -19.81
CA ASN A 278 10.28 -36.43 -19.47
C ASN A 278 10.91 -35.04 -19.63
N LEU A 279 11.99 -34.94 -20.42
CA LEU A 279 12.69 -33.70 -20.74
C LEU A 279 12.68 -33.50 -22.27
N ILE A 280 12.65 -32.25 -22.71
CA ILE A 280 12.62 -31.88 -24.14
C ILE A 280 14.05 -31.59 -24.60
N TRP A 281 14.45 -32.19 -25.73
CA TRP A 281 15.79 -32.03 -26.29
C TRP A 281 15.70 -31.63 -27.76
N GLN A 282 16.59 -30.74 -28.22
CA GLN A 282 16.70 -30.27 -29.59
C GLN A 282 18.04 -30.65 -30.19
N VAL A 283 18.07 -31.08 -31.45
CA VAL A 283 19.33 -31.26 -32.18
C VAL A 283 19.99 -29.88 -32.40
N LYS A 284 21.26 -29.77 -32.02
CA LYS A 284 22.03 -28.52 -32.08
C LYS A 284 22.25 -28.07 -33.52
N GLU A 285 22.16 -26.78 -33.79
CA GLU A 285 22.29 -26.22 -35.13
C GLU A 285 23.60 -26.64 -35.82
N GLY A 286 23.52 -27.00 -37.10
CA GLY A 286 24.65 -27.56 -37.86
C GLY A 286 25.05 -29.00 -37.48
N SER A 287 24.36 -29.65 -36.54
CA SER A 287 24.64 -31.02 -36.11
C SER A 287 23.65 -32.04 -36.69
N LEU A 288 24.13 -33.26 -36.86
CA LEU A 288 23.36 -34.45 -37.23
C LEU A 288 23.43 -35.46 -36.07
N ALA A 289 22.28 -35.88 -35.55
CA ALA A 289 22.16 -36.87 -34.48
C ALA A 289 21.66 -38.21 -35.04
N ASN A 290 22.29 -39.30 -34.61
CA ASN A 290 21.96 -40.67 -34.99
C ASN A 290 21.25 -41.41 -33.85
N ILE A 291 20.72 -42.59 -34.12
CA ILE A 291 19.94 -43.38 -33.14
C ILE A 291 20.72 -43.71 -31.84
N GLY A 292 22.05 -43.76 -31.91
CA GLY A 292 22.93 -44.00 -30.76
C GLY A 292 23.29 -42.74 -29.95
N ASP A 293 23.01 -41.55 -30.47
CA ASP A 293 23.26 -40.28 -29.80
C ASP A 293 22.07 -40.00 -28.87
N ILE A 294 21.99 -40.68 -27.74
CA ILE A 294 20.85 -40.59 -26.81
C ILE A 294 20.86 -39.24 -26.07
N PRO A 295 19.74 -38.49 -26.02
CA PRO A 295 19.67 -37.18 -25.37
C PRO A 295 20.06 -37.27 -23.89
N SER A 296 21.12 -36.56 -23.54
CA SER A 296 21.66 -36.46 -22.19
C SER A 296 22.64 -35.29 -22.13
N GLU A 297 22.93 -34.79 -20.92
CA GLU A 297 23.92 -33.72 -20.72
C GLU A 297 25.32 -34.11 -21.24
N SER A 298 25.64 -35.41 -21.19
CA SER A 298 26.88 -35.97 -21.72
C SER A 298 26.98 -35.94 -23.27
N GLN A 299 25.86 -35.70 -23.97
CA GLN A 299 25.76 -35.60 -25.44
C GLN A 299 25.46 -34.16 -25.91
N SER A 300 25.91 -33.16 -25.14
CA SER A 300 25.69 -31.71 -25.38
C SER A 300 26.30 -31.13 -26.65
N SER A 301 27.13 -31.90 -27.35
CA SER A 301 27.64 -31.56 -28.69
C SER A 301 26.62 -31.82 -29.79
N LYS A 302 25.61 -32.68 -29.54
CA LYS A 302 24.56 -33.08 -30.49
C LYS A 302 23.18 -32.61 -30.07
N TRP A 303 22.88 -32.67 -28.77
CA TRP A 303 21.57 -32.34 -28.20
C TRP A 303 21.64 -31.16 -27.25
N LEU A 304 20.59 -30.35 -27.25
CA LEU A 304 20.38 -29.20 -26.38
C LEU A 304 19.13 -29.47 -25.54
N LEU A 305 19.21 -29.39 -24.20
CA LEU A 305 18.05 -29.51 -23.33
C LEU A 305 17.23 -28.21 -23.38
N ILE A 306 15.90 -28.34 -23.53
CA ILE A 306 14.93 -27.25 -23.66
C ILE A 306 13.96 -27.31 -22.48
N GLY A 307 13.77 -26.19 -21.78
CA GLY A 307 12.72 -26.06 -20.74
C GLY A 307 13.13 -26.28 -19.28
N GLU A 308 14.42 -26.45 -18.96
CA GLU A 308 14.86 -26.20 -17.57
C GLU A 308 15.03 -24.69 -17.34
N SER A 309 14.39 -24.21 -16.27
CA SER A 309 14.46 -22.85 -15.76
C SER A 309 15.90 -22.35 -15.68
N VAL A 310 16.18 -21.24 -16.36
CA VAL A 310 17.46 -20.54 -16.23
C VAL A 310 17.48 -19.81 -14.89
N THR A 311 18.45 -20.18 -14.07
CA THR A 311 18.98 -19.47 -12.91
C THR A 311 18.87 -17.95 -13.05
N GLU A 312 18.20 -17.29 -12.10
CA GLU A 312 18.36 -15.85 -11.92
C GLU A 312 19.82 -15.59 -11.49
N LYS A 313 20.58 -14.88 -12.32
CA LYS A 313 21.99 -14.54 -12.04
C LYS A 313 22.05 -13.54 -10.88
N SER A 314 22.33 -14.00 -9.66
CA SER A 314 22.85 -13.08 -8.64
C SER A 314 24.34 -12.83 -8.90
N GLU A 315 24.72 -11.58 -9.06
CA GLU A 315 26.11 -11.18 -9.34
C GLU A 315 26.96 -11.17 -8.06
N ARG A 316 28.16 -11.76 -8.11
CA ARG A 316 29.23 -11.41 -7.16
C ARG A 316 30.31 -10.62 -7.91
N THR A 317 30.38 -9.33 -7.61
CA THR A 317 31.42 -8.42 -8.09
C THR A 317 32.76 -8.84 -7.48
N ILE A 318 33.69 -9.33 -8.29
CA ILE A 318 35.10 -9.41 -7.88
C ILE A 318 35.76 -8.13 -8.39
N ILE A 319 35.88 -7.14 -7.49
CA ILE A 319 36.70 -5.95 -7.76
C ILE A 319 38.16 -6.37 -7.55
N VAL A 320 38.88 -6.62 -8.64
CA VAL A 320 40.25 -7.12 -8.53
C VAL A 320 41.21 -6.01 -8.08
N LYS A 321 40.90 -4.73 -8.37
CA LYS A 321 41.57 -3.54 -7.82
C LYS A 321 40.59 -2.36 -7.77
N ASN A 322 40.41 -1.73 -6.60
CA ASN A 322 39.57 -0.54 -6.43
C ASN A 322 40.38 0.63 -5.92
N ASP A 323 40.12 1.82 -6.46
CA ASP A 323 40.48 3.10 -5.84
C ASP A 323 39.38 4.12 -6.18
N ASN A 324 39.00 4.94 -5.20
CA ASN A 324 37.98 5.98 -5.34
C ASN A 324 38.54 7.23 -6.03
N TYR A 325 37.84 7.78 -7.02
CA TYR A 325 38.32 8.97 -7.75
C TYR A 325 37.22 10.00 -8.08
N THR A 326 37.61 11.28 -8.04
CA THR A 326 36.82 12.46 -8.46
C THR A 326 37.34 13.02 -9.79
N THR A 327 36.47 13.64 -10.59
CA THR A 327 36.64 13.98 -12.02
C THR A 327 37.81 14.92 -12.40
N ASN A 328 38.41 15.65 -11.46
CA ASN A 328 39.29 16.79 -11.77
C ASN A 328 40.80 16.50 -11.95
N SER A 329 41.28 15.26 -12.00
CA SER A 329 42.74 14.99 -12.00
C SER A 329 43.30 14.20 -13.21
N TYR A 330 42.51 13.90 -14.25
CA TYR A 330 42.81 12.76 -15.14
C TYR A 330 42.84 13.02 -16.65
N PHE A 331 42.67 14.27 -17.11
CA PHE A 331 42.73 14.61 -18.53
C PHE A 331 43.91 15.55 -18.81
N THR A 332 45.01 15.04 -19.39
CA THR A 332 45.96 15.91 -20.07
C THR A 332 45.57 15.99 -21.54
N ASN A 333 45.36 17.20 -22.05
CA ASN A 333 45.08 17.49 -23.46
C ASN A 333 46.21 17.07 -24.41
N THR A 334 47.38 16.69 -23.87
CA THR A 334 48.56 16.23 -24.62
C THR A 334 48.67 14.72 -24.76
N ASN A 335 47.76 13.92 -24.20
CA ASN A 335 47.86 12.45 -24.24
C ASN A 335 47.46 11.85 -25.61
N VAL A 336 48.19 10.84 -26.07
CA VAL A 336 47.92 10.07 -27.31
C VAL A 336 47.44 8.63 -27.04
N PHE A 337 47.21 8.30 -25.78
CA PHE A 337 46.81 6.97 -25.30
C PHE A 337 45.43 6.53 -25.81
N SER A 338 45.33 5.25 -26.17
CA SER A 338 44.10 4.63 -26.64
C SER A 338 43.84 3.26 -26.02
N GLY A 339 44.71 2.69 -25.18
CA GLY A 339 44.46 1.38 -24.57
C GLY A 339 45.64 0.81 -23.80
N PHE A 340 45.43 -0.29 -23.07
CA PHE A 340 46.47 -1.00 -22.33
C PHE A 340 46.19 -2.48 -22.15
N GLY A 341 47.23 -3.24 -21.77
CA GLY A 341 47.19 -4.66 -21.44
C GLY A 341 48.00 -5.01 -20.20
N PHE A 342 47.50 -5.92 -19.36
CA PHE A 342 48.14 -6.27 -18.09
C PHE A 342 47.83 -7.71 -17.63
N ASP A 343 48.70 -8.30 -16.79
CA ASP A 343 48.49 -9.58 -16.09
C ASP A 343 47.65 -9.39 -14.80
N PHE A 344 46.43 -9.93 -14.78
CA PHE A 344 45.50 -9.82 -13.67
C PHE A 344 45.58 -10.98 -12.66
N GLY A 345 46.55 -11.88 -12.81
CA GLY A 345 46.71 -13.05 -11.96
C GLY A 345 45.61 -14.09 -12.21
N ILE A 346 45.41 -14.98 -11.24
CA ILE A 346 44.50 -16.12 -11.37
C ILE A 346 43.06 -15.69 -11.08
N ILE A 347 42.23 -15.61 -12.13
CA ILE A 347 40.79 -15.32 -12.04
C ILE A 347 40.01 -16.47 -12.69
N LYS A 348 38.92 -16.92 -12.06
CA LYS A 348 38.09 -18.06 -12.50
C LYS A 348 36.59 -17.79 -12.46
N ASP A 349 35.87 -18.53 -13.28
CA ASP A 349 34.41 -18.63 -13.37
C ASP A 349 33.68 -17.31 -13.70
N PHE A 350 34.26 -16.47 -14.56
CA PHE A 350 33.68 -15.16 -14.89
C PHE A 350 33.23 -15.08 -16.35
N ASN A 351 32.19 -14.29 -16.62
CA ASN A 351 31.64 -14.11 -17.97
C ASN A 351 31.28 -12.66 -18.32
N GLN A 352 31.63 -11.70 -17.47
CA GLN A 352 31.49 -10.28 -17.79
C GLN A 352 32.69 -9.51 -17.22
N ILE A 353 33.18 -8.53 -17.98
CA ILE A 353 34.21 -7.60 -17.56
C ILE A 353 33.68 -6.16 -17.66
N ILE A 354 33.98 -5.31 -16.67
CA ILE A 354 33.67 -3.88 -16.71
C ILE A 354 34.96 -3.08 -16.57
N ILE A 355 35.16 -2.07 -17.41
CA ILE A 355 36.30 -1.14 -17.36
C ILE A 355 35.83 0.31 -17.36
N LYS A 356 36.65 1.24 -16.87
CA LYS A 356 36.41 2.70 -17.00
C LYS A 356 37.08 3.26 -18.23
N VAL A 357 36.34 4.01 -19.04
CA VAL A 357 36.83 4.71 -20.25
C VAL A 357 36.44 6.18 -20.16
N GLY A 358 37.38 7.08 -20.47
CA GLY A 358 37.16 8.52 -20.31
C GLY A 358 37.41 9.28 -21.61
N GLN A 359 36.54 10.23 -21.94
CA GLN A 359 36.62 11.02 -23.16
C GLN A 359 37.37 12.33 -22.91
N ILE A 360 38.44 12.59 -23.68
CA ILE A 360 39.22 13.82 -23.55
C ILE A 360 38.45 15.02 -24.14
N VAL A 361 38.42 16.15 -23.42
CA VAL A 361 37.83 17.42 -23.90
C VAL A 361 38.63 17.98 -25.07
N GLY A 362 37.96 18.38 -26.15
CA GLY A 362 38.57 19.04 -27.31
C GLY A 362 39.48 18.16 -28.18
N THR A 363 39.31 16.83 -28.16
CA THR A 363 40.10 15.91 -29.01
C THR A 363 39.56 15.85 -30.44
N SER A 364 40.45 15.77 -31.44
CA SER A 364 40.08 15.49 -32.83
C SER A 364 39.72 14.02 -33.11
N ASN A 365 39.96 13.12 -32.14
CA ASN A 365 39.73 11.67 -32.25
C ASN A 365 38.93 11.20 -31.01
N PRO A 366 37.59 11.31 -31.00
CA PRO A 366 36.77 10.89 -29.87
C PRO A 366 36.63 9.36 -29.79
N VAL A 367 36.36 8.85 -28.60
CA VAL A 367 36.12 7.42 -28.34
C VAL A 367 34.69 7.09 -28.70
N THR A 368 34.51 6.29 -29.75
CA THR A 368 33.18 5.80 -30.18
C THR A 368 33.08 4.27 -30.12
N GLU A 369 34.21 3.59 -29.92
CA GLU A 369 34.28 2.14 -29.78
C GLU A 369 35.40 1.75 -28.81
N VAL A 370 35.14 0.75 -27.99
CA VAL A 370 36.09 0.14 -27.07
C VAL A 370 36.08 -1.37 -27.27
N ASN A 371 37.27 -1.95 -27.30
CA ASN A 371 37.51 -3.35 -27.50
C ASN A 371 38.17 -3.94 -26.27
N ILE A 372 37.85 -5.19 -25.93
CA ILE A 372 38.54 -5.97 -24.90
C ILE A 372 38.98 -7.32 -25.46
N ARG A 373 40.10 -7.82 -24.96
CA ARG A 373 40.60 -9.17 -25.20
C ARG A 373 41.15 -9.79 -23.92
N ILE A 374 40.93 -11.09 -23.78
CA ILE A 374 41.36 -11.89 -22.64
C ILE A 374 42.17 -13.07 -23.15
N CYS A 375 43.36 -13.27 -22.59
CA CYS A 375 44.24 -14.38 -22.92
C CYS A 375 44.62 -15.18 -21.67
N GLU A 376 44.85 -16.47 -21.86
CA GLU A 376 45.34 -17.37 -20.82
C GLU A 376 46.88 -17.27 -20.68
N GLY A 377 47.39 -17.21 -19.46
CA GLY A 377 48.80 -17.23 -19.10
C GLY A 377 49.56 -15.92 -19.35
N SER A 378 49.47 -15.35 -20.55
CA SER A 378 50.18 -14.13 -20.94
C SER A 378 49.56 -13.44 -22.16
N TYR A 379 50.10 -12.28 -22.56
CA TYR A 379 49.65 -11.54 -23.75
C TYR A 379 49.79 -12.31 -25.07
N THR A 380 50.65 -13.33 -25.13
CA THR A 380 50.81 -14.22 -26.29
C THR A 380 50.06 -15.54 -26.15
N GLY A 381 49.41 -15.77 -25.01
CA GLY A 381 48.70 -17.02 -24.76
C GLY A 381 47.37 -17.11 -25.48
N THR A 382 46.67 -18.22 -25.28
CA THR A 382 45.40 -18.55 -25.95
C THR A 382 44.35 -17.48 -25.68
N GLU A 383 43.74 -16.94 -26.74
CA GLU A 383 42.63 -15.99 -26.61
C GLU A 383 41.39 -16.71 -26.09
N LEU A 384 40.92 -16.31 -24.91
CA LEU A 384 39.76 -16.87 -24.24
C LEU A 384 38.47 -16.12 -24.59
N ALA A 385 38.57 -14.81 -24.82
CA ALA A 385 37.44 -13.99 -25.24
C ALA A 385 37.92 -12.68 -25.89
N LYS A 386 37.13 -12.18 -26.84
CA LYS A 386 37.31 -10.87 -27.45
C LYS A 386 35.96 -10.25 -27.75
N VAL A 387 35.77 -9.01 -27.33
CA VAL A 387 34.47 -8.32 -27.42
C VAL A 387 34.71 -6.86 -27.81
N THR A 388 33.91 -6.38 -28.75
CA THR A 388 33.91 -4.99 -29.22
C THR A 388 32.60 -4.34 -28.82
N LYS A 389 32.65 -3.11 -28.31
CA LYS A 389 31.47 -2.37 -27.86
C LYS A 389 31.53 -0.93 -28.33
N SER A 390 30.50 -0.50 -29.06
CA SER A 390 30.29 0.91 -29.38
C SER A 390 29.90 1.67 -28.12
N VAL A 391 30.45 2.87 -27.94
CA VAL A 391 30.20 3.73 -26.77
C VAL A 391 29.96 5.17 -27.20
N THR A 392 29.29 5.94 -26.35
CA THR A 392 29.14 7.38 -26.52
C THR A 392 29.40 8.02 -25.17
N ILE A 393 30.52 8.73 -25.05
CA ILE A 393 30.98 9.35 -23.81
C ILE A 393 31.10 10.85 -24.07
N ALA A 394 30.46 11.68 -23.25
CA ALA A 394 30.53 13.13 -23.41
C ALA A 394 31.94 13.65 -23.10
N GLU A 395 32.32 14.78 -23.70
CA GLU A 395 33.65 15.36 -23.48
C GLU A 395 33.92 15.68 -22.00
N GLY A 396 35.02 15.14 -21.47
CA GLY A 396 35.40 15.30 -20.06
C GLY A 396 34.81 14.26 -19.10
N ASP A 397 33.92 13.39 -19.58
CA ASP A 397 33.27 12.37 -18.76
C ASP A 397 34.00 11.01 -18.78
N ILE A 398 33.70 10.19 -17.77
CA ILE A 398 34.18 8.82 -17.61
C ILE A 398 32.95 7.89 -17.51
N GLN A 399 32.94 6.82 -18.29
CA GLN A 399 31.87 5.83 -18.33
C GLN A 399 32.38 4.43 -17.96
N ASP A 400 31.56 3.67 -17.23
CA ASP A 400 31.75 2.23 -17.04
C ASP A 400 31.27 1.49 -18.29
N VAL A 401 32.20 0.82 -18.98
CA VAL A 401 31.93 0.04 -20.18
C VAL A 401 31.94 -1.44 -19.80
N SER A 402 30.77 -2.07 -19.87
CA SER A 402 30.56 -3.49 -19.55
C SER A 402 30.61 -4.36 -20.80
N PHE A 403 31.35 -5.46 -20.74
CA PHE A 403 31.56 -6.43 -21.80
C PHE A 403 31.08 -7.81 -21.34
N ASP A 404 30.00 -8.30 -21.94
CA ASP A 404 29.57 -9.69 -21.79
C ASP A 404 30.46 -10.59 -22.64
N LEU A 405 31.02 -11.62 -22.02
CA LEU A 405 31.90 -12.58 -22.68
C LEU A 405 31.06 -13.68 -23.34
N PRO A 406 31.48 -14.21 -24.50
CA PRO A 406 30.73 -15.21 -25.25
C PRO A 406 30.56 -16.55 -24.50
N ALA A 407 31.39 -16.81 -23.49
CA ALA A 407 31.30 -17.98 -22.61
C ALA A 407 31.87 -17.68 -21.22
N ILE A 408 31.56 -18.52 -20.23
CA ILE A 408 32.18 -18.47 -18.91
C ILE A 408 33.65 -18.90 -19.03
N ILE A 409 34.57 -18.01 -18.65
CA ILE A 409 35.98 -18.33 -18.49
C ILE A 409 36.15 -19.03 -17.15
N THR A 410 36.18 -20.36 -17.18
CA THR A 410 36.30 -21.21 -15.98
C THR A 410 37.72 -21.20 -15.41
N ASN A 411 38.75 -21.14 -16.26
CA ASN A 411 40.17 -21.17 -15.86
C ASN A 411 40.48 -22.27 -14.82
N ASN A 412 39.99 -23.50 -15.06
CA ASN A 412 40.10 -24.63 -14.14
C ASN A 412 41.56 -25.01 -13.80
N ALA A 413 42.51 -24.68 -14.69
CA ALA A 413 43.93 -24.92 -14.51
C ALA A 413 44.63 -23.86 -13.63
N ASN A 414 43.91 -22.83 -13.17
CA ASN A 414 44.43 -21.71 -12.38
C ASN A 414 45.61 -20.99 -13.06
N HIS A 415 45.54 -20.77 -14.37
CA HIS A 415 46.53 -19.96 -15.07
C HIS A 415 46.33 -18.46 -14.78
N ASN A 416 47.39 -17.66 -14.90
CA ASN A 416 47.24 -16.19 -14.90
C ASN A 416 46.37 -15.76 -16.07
N ILE A 417 45.60 -14.68 -15.94
CA ILE A 417 44.75 -14.15 -16.99
C ILE A 417 45.26 -12.78 -17.41
N TRP A 418 45.58 -12.64 -18.69
CA TRP A 418 45.99 -11.39 -19.30
C TRP A 418 44.78 -10.70 -19.93
N ILE A 419 44.56 -9.42 -19.63
CA ILE A 419 43.43 -8.66 -20.17
C ILE A 419 43.95 -7.38 -20.82
N GLU A 420 43.48 -7.09 -22.03
CA GLU A 420 43.78 -5.88 -22.79
C GLU A 420 42.51 -5.18 -23.21
N PHE A 421 42.50 -3.85 -23.18
CA PHE A 421 41.47 -3.06 -23.84
C PHE A 421 42.05 -1.93 -24.69
N TRP A 422 41.32 -1.52 -25.71
CA TRP A 422 41.65 -0.34 -26.50
C TRP A 422 40.42 0.33 -27.11
N ALA A 423 40.45 1.65 -27.14
CA ALA A 423 39.52 2.51 -27.83
C ALA A 423 39.99 2.85 -29.25
N ASN A 424 39.05 3.20 -30.13
CA ASN A 424 39.34 3.75 -31.45
C ASN A 424 39.72 5.25 -31.43
N GLY A 425 39.47 5.94 -30.31
CA GLY A 425 39.79 7.34 -30.06
C GLY A 425 40.76 7.55 -28.90
N LYS A 426 41.05 8.82 -28.57
CA LYS A 426 41.90 9.18 -27.42
C LYS A 426 41.12 9.05 -26.11
N THR A 427 41.60 8.21 -25.20
CA THR A 427 41.02 8.04 -23.85
C THR A 427 41.93 8.59 -22.77
N GLY A 428 41.34 9.04 -21.66
CA GLY A 428 42.06 9.53 -20.48
C GLY A 428 43.00 8.49 -19.86
N LEU A 429 44.11 8.95 -19.26
CA LEU A 429 45.11 8.12 -18.57
C LEU A 429 44.98 8.29 -17.06
N PHE A 430 44.66 7.20 -16.36
CA PHE A 430 44.46 7.19 -14.91
C PHE A 430 45.82 7.03 -14.16
N LYS A 431 46.32 8.09 -13.52
CA LYS A 431 47.58 8.08 -12.74
C LYS A 431 47.33 7.76 -11.26
N GLY A 432 48.23 7.00 -10.60
CA GLY A 432 48.16 6.84 -9.13
C GLY A 432 49.34 6.08 -8.50
N ASN A 433 49.70 6.41 -7.25
CA ASN A 433 50.86 5.89 -6.51
C ASN A 433 50.72 4.42 -6.08
N THR A 434 51.62 3.54 -6.52
CA THR A 434 51.84 2.21 -5.94
C THR A 434 53.34 1.95 -5.81
N SER A 435 53.75 1.10 -4.85
CA SER A 435 55.14 0.88 -4.44
C SER A 435 55.82 -0.33 -5.12
N THR A 436 55.19 -0.96 -6.10
CA THR A 436 55.70 -2.20 -6.74
C THR A 436 55.54 -2.16 -8.25
N ALA A 437 56.65 -2.42 -8.97
CA ALA A 437 56.68 -2.49 -10.42
C ALA A 437 55.82 -3.66 -10.94
N VAL A 438 54.92 -3.37 -11.89
CA VAL A 438 54.09 -4.38 -12.54
C VAL A 438 54.22 -4.19 -14.05
N ASN A 439 54.47 -5.26 -14.81
CA ASN A 439 54.69 -5.25 -16.27
C ASN A 439 53.40 -4.95 -17.08
N TYR A 440 53.29 -3.76 -17.69
CA TYR A 440 52.16 -3.36 -18.54
C TYR A 440 52.55 -3.25 -20.02
N ARG A 441 51.53 -3.26 -20.88
CA ARG A 441 51.64 -2.81 -22.27
C ARG A 441 50.64 -1.68 -22.52
N TYR A 442 50.97 -0.74 -23.41
CA TYR A 442 50.07 0.36 -23.76
C TYR A 442 49.97 0.56 -25.26
N LYS A 443 48.89 1.23 -25.68
CA LYS A 443 48.56 1.54 -27.06
C LYS A 443 48.30 3.04 -27.21
N THR A 444 48.71 3.58 -28.36
CA THR A 444 48.40 4.96 -28.76
C THR A 444 47.55 4.97 -30.03
N VAL A 445 46.90 6.09 -30.32
CA VAL A 445 46.04 6.25 -31.50
C VAL A 445 46.75 6.04 -32.85
N ALA A 446 48.09 6.00 -32.88
CA ALA A 446 48.88 5.76 -34.09
C ALA A 446 49.24 4.28 -34.32
N MET A 447 48.87 3.38 -33.41
CA MET A 447 49.38 2.00 -33.35
C MET A 447 48.29 0.98 -33.71
N SER A 448 48.61 0.00 -34.56
CA SER A 448 47.71 -1.10 -34.93
C SER A 448 47.61 -2.13 -33.80
N TYR A 449 46.61 -3.02 -33.86
CA TYR A 449 46.28 -3.95 -32.78
C TYR A 449 47.47 -4.80 -32.27
N GLY A 450 48.42 -5.20 -33.12
CA GLY A 450 49.63 -5.93 -32.73
C GLY A 450 50.74 -5.09 -32.10
N ASP A 451 50.63 -3.76 -32.16
CA ASP A 451 51.73 -2.84 -31.89
C ASP A 451 51.80 -2.36 -30.44
N PHE A 452 51.16 -3.03 -29.48
CA PHE A 452 51.28 -2.65 -28.07
C PHE A 452 52.76 -2.53 -27.66
N ASN A 453 53.22 -1.35 -27.24
CA ASN A 453 54.63 -1.16 -26.88
C ASN A 453 54.98 -1.98 -25.63
N VAL A 454 56.17 -2.59 -25.63
CA VAL A 454 56.74 -3.23 -24.44
C VAL A 454 57.40 -2.15 -23.60
N GLN A 455 56.90 -1.90 -22.38
CA GLN A 455 57.69 -1.21 -21.36
C GLN A 455 57.84 -2.11 -20.13
N SER A 456 59.01 -2.73 -20.02
CA SER A 456 59.51 -3.32 -18.78
C SER A 456 61.00 -3.05 -18.70
N SER A 457 61.39 -1.92 -18.10
CA SER A 457 62.62 -1.87 -17.31
C SER A 457 62.23 -1.39 -15.91
N ALA A 458 62.63 -2.16 -14.90
CA ALA A 458 62.25 -1.99 -13.50
C ALA A 458 62.85 -0.74 -12.82
N SER A 459 63.39 0.22 -13.58
CA SER A 459 64.16 1.37 -13.08
C SER A 459 63.45 2.71 -13.20
N GLU A 460 62.29 2.80 -13.86
CA GLU A 460 61.45 4.00 -13.85
C GLU A 460 60.02 3.60 -13.47
N ALA A 461 59.72 3.68 -12.17
CA ALA A 461 58.38 3.44 -11.66
C ALA A 461 57.42 4.52 -12.18
N GLN A 462 56.76 4.26 -13.32
CA GLN A 462 55.60 5.03 -13.71
C GLN A 462 54.35 4.40 -13.12
N ASN A 463 53.76 5.13 -12.17
CA ASN A 463 52.74 4.67 -11.24
C ASN A 463 51.33 4.77 -11.87
N PHE A 464 50.79 3.66 -12.39
CA PHE A 464 49.47 3.59 -13.02
C PHE A 464 48.48 2.70 -12.22
N LYS A 465 47.22 3.13 -12.13
CA LYS A 465 46.12 2.40 -11.47
C LYS A 465 44.94 2.26 -12.42
N PHE A 466 44.25 1.12 -12.38
CA PHE A 466 43.20 0.79 -13.36
C PHE A 466 41.99 0.12 -12.69
N TYR A 467 40.78 0.43 -13.17
CA TYR A 467 39.52 -0.16 -12.72
C TYR A 467 39.08 -1.24 -13.70
N ILE A 468 39.12 -2.51 -13.26
CA ILE A 468 38.52 -3.64 -13.95
C ILE A 468 37.73 -4.48 -12.94
N VAL A 469 36.49 -4.79 -13.29
CA VAL A 469 35.62 -5.69 -12.53
C VAL A 469 35.39 -6.95 -13.35
N ALA A 470 35.63 -8.12 -12.76
CA ALA A 470 35.21 -9.40 -13.33
C ALA A 470 34.01 -9.94 -12.54
N LYS A 471 32.90 -10.20 -13.22
CA LYS A 471 31.71 -10.77 -12.57
C LYS A 471 31.69 -12.29 -12.71
N LYS A 472 31.65 -12.97 -11.56
CA LYS A 472 31.58 -14.43 -11.46
C LYS A 472 30.12 -14.89 -11.56
N VAL A 473 29.89 -16.00 -12.27
CA VAL A 473 28.61 -16.71 -12.23
C VAL A 473 28.60 -17.60 -10.99
N ILE A 474 27.61 -17.42 -10.10
CA ILE A 474 27.30 -18.38 -9.04
C ILE A 474 25.87 -18.84 -9.32
N ASN A 475 25.68 -20.15 -9.48
CA ASN A 475 24.35 -20.73 -9.42
C ASN A 475 23.83 -20.57 -7.99
N VAL A 476 22.83 -19.72 -7.81
CA VAL A 476 22.04 -19.66 -6.57
C VAL A 476 20.78 -20.48 -6.80
N ASP A 477 20.60 -21.53 -6.00
CA ASP A 477 19.33 -22.23 -5.89
C ASP A 477 18.31 -21.29 -5.25
N ILE A 478 17.35 -20.78 -6.03
CA ILE A 478 16.21 -20.05 -5.48
C ILE A 478 15.21 -21.04 -4.86
N ILE A 479 14.74 -20.62 -3.70
CA ILE A 479 13.63 -21.10 -2.87
C ILE A 479 12.47 -21.68 -3.70
N LYS A 480 12.17 -22.97 -3.50
CA LYS A 480 10.83 -23.52 -3.77
C LYS A 480 9.83 -22.88 -2.82
N ASN A 481 8.76 -22.34 -3.38
CA ASN A 481 7.57 -21.92 -2.65
C ASN A 481 7.09 -23.02 -1.69
N ILE A 482 6.82 -22.59 -0.47
CA ILE A 482 5.92 -23.25 0.48
C ILE A 482 4.54 -23.24 -0.16
N LEU A 483 4.05 -24.44 -0.51
CA LEU A 483 2.64 -24.90 -0.63
C LEU A 483 2.56 -25.95 -1.74
N ILE A 484 2.79 -27.22 -1.38
CA ILE A 484 1.98 -28.40 -1.76
C ILE A 484 2.39 -29.51 -0.78
N ALA A 485 1.41 -29.91 0.03
CA ALA A 485 1.30 -31.16 0.79
C ALA A 485 2.50 -31.65 1.61
N ASP A 486 2.37 -31.55 2.92
CA ASP A 486 2.90 -32.56 3.83
C ASP A 486 2.45 -33.96 3.37
N GLU A 487 3.41 -34.82 3.08
CA GLU A 487 3.35 -36.21 3.54
C GLU A 487 4.79 -36.74 3.69
N VAL A 488 5.35 -36.51 4.88
CA VAL A 488 6.37 -37.43 5.39
C VAL A 488 5.62 -38.72 5.71
N LEU A 489 5.82 -39.74 4.89
CA LEU A 489 5.52 -41.11 5.31
C LEU A 489 6.40 -41.42 6.53
N ILE A 490 5.81 -41.34 7.72
CA ILE A 490 6.34 -41.94 8.93
C ILE A 490 6.18 -43.44 8.73
N SER A 491 7.16 -44.09 8.11
CA SER A 491 7.30 -45.53 8.21
C SER A 491 8.10 -45.86 9.46
N ASP A 492 7.54 -46.67 10.34
CA ASP A 492 8.01 -47.05 11.69
C ASP A 492 9.37 -47.78 11.77
N GLU A 493 10.24 -47.70 10.75
CA GLU A 493 11.50 -48.45 10.74
C GLU A 493 12.68 -47.60 10.25
N ARG A 494 13.14 -46.66 11.09
CA ARG A 494 14.57 -46.36 11.39
C ARG A 494 14.71 -45.00 12.10
N PRO A 495 15.63 -44.85 13.07
CA PRO A 495 15.97 -43.54 13.61
C PRO A 495 16.52 -42.64 12.50
N VAL A 496 16.02 -41.40 12.46
CA VAL A 496 16.41 -40.36 11.50
C VAL A 496 17.92 -40.14 11.57
N LYS A 497 18.62 -40.22 10.42
CA LYS A 497 20.08 -39.98 10.35
C LYS A 497 20.40 -38.60 10.96
N SER A 498 21.46 -38.51 11.77
CA SER A 498 21.91 -37.26 12.42
C SER A 498 22.17 -36.12 11.43
N SER A 499 22.48 -36.41 10.17
CA SER A 499 22.62 -35.41 9.10
C SER A 499 21.29 -34.80 8.66
N ALA A 500 20.16 -35.50 8.81
CA ALA A 500 18.83 -34.96 8.59
C ALA A 500 18.37 -34.12 9.80
N VAL A 501 18.70 -34.54 11.03
CA VAL A 501 18.50 -33.72 12.24
C VAL A 501 19.34 -32.44 12.18
N ALA A 502 20.63 -32.53 11.80
CA ALA A 502 21.54 -31.39 11.62
C ALA A 502 21.07 -30.44 10.50
N LYS A 503 20.47 -30.96 9.43
CA LYS A 503 19.84 -30.14 8.37
C LYS A 503 18.58 -29.40 8.85
N VAL A 504 17.86 -29.96 9.82
CA VAL A 504 16.71 -29.29 10.45
C VAL A 504 17.17 -28.26 11.49
N THR A 505 18.22 -28.54 12.28
CA THR A 505 18.77 -27.58 13.26
C THR A 505 19.48 -26.40 12.59
N LYS A 506 20.18 -26.61 11.46
CA LYS A 506 20.81 -25.52 10.68
C LYS A 506 19.82 -24.46 10.18
N LYS A 507 18.54 -24.83 10.02
CA LYS A 507 17.46 -23.89 9.66
C LYS A 507 17.10 -22.96 10.82
N TYR A 508 17.30 -23.40 12.06
CA TYR A 508 17.12 -22.56 13.25
C TYR A 508 18.36 -21.73 13.56
N ASP A 509 19.57 -22.17 13.22
CA ASP A 509 20.81 -21.41 13.49
C ASP A 509 20.95 -20.11 12.68
N ALA A 510 20.30 -20.00 11.52
CA ALA A 510 20.22 -18.76 10.73
C ALA A 510 19.10 -17.82 11.21
N VAL A 511 18.10 -18.38 11.90
CA VAL A 511 16.89 -17.69 12.37
C VAL A 511 17.05 -17.24 13.82
N ILE A 512 17.67 -18.06 14.66
CA ILE A 512 17.85 -17.91 16.09
C ILE A 512 19.36 -17.94 16.40
N VAL A 513 19.91 -16.77 16.70
CA VAL A 513 21.32 -16.58 17.06
C VAL A 513 21.46 -16.38 18.57
N ASP A 514 22.67 -16.60 19.06
CA ASP A 514 23.03 -16.23 20.42
C ASP A 514 23.12 -14.70 20.54
N GLY A 515 22.20 -14.13 21.31
CA GLY A 515 22.14 -12.72 21.68
C GLY A 515 22.57 -12.54 23.12
N PHE A 516 23.17 -11.40 23.43
CA PHE A 516 23.55 -11.12 24.82
C PHE A 516 22.57 -10.12 25.41
N GLN A 517 21.88 -10.56 26.45
CA GLN A 517 21.00 -9.72 27.24
C GLN A 517 21.77 -9.22 28.46
N SER A 518 22.09 -7.93 28.50
CA SER A 518 22.78 -7.32 29.64
C SER A 518 21.86 -7.21 30.86
N GLU A 519 22.39 -7.57 32.03
CA GLU A 519 21.78 -7.38 33.34
C GLU A 519 22.38 -6.16 34.05
N SER A 520 23.66 -5.87 33.79
CA SER A 520 24.33 -4.67 34.27
C SER A 520 25.40 -4.21 33.27
N GLU A 521 25.57 -2.90 33.16
CA GLU A 521 26.52 -2.24 32.28
C GLU A 521 27.30 -1.19 33.05
N ALA A 522 28.62 -1.13 32.86
CA ALA A 522 29.47 -0.05 33.32
C ALA A 522 30.28 0.50 32.14
N ILE A 523 30.10 1.79 31.86
CA ILE A 523 30.86 2.52 30.84
C ILE A 523 32.02 3.22 31.53
N ILE A 524 33.24 2.98 31.08
CA ILE A 524 34.44 3.55 31.69
C ILE A 524 35.20 4.35 30.65
N GLY A 525 35.11 5.67 30.71
CA GLY A 525 35.71 6.61 29.74
C GLY A 525 34.66 7.32 28.87
N ASN A 526 35.10 8.24 28.02
CA ASN A 526 34.24 9.04 27.14
C ASN A 526 34.44 8.67 25.66
N GLU A 527 33.43 8.92 24.82
CA GLU A 527 33.44 8.59 23.39
C GLU A 527 34.18 9.61 22.49
N ASN A 528 34.92 10.54 23.10
CA ASN A 528 35.59 11.62 22.36
C ASN A 528 36.83 11.12 21.62
N ILE A 529 37.10 11.70 20.45
CA ILE A 529 38.35 11.45 19.73
C ILE A 529 39.47 12.27 20.38
N ASN A 530 40.43 11.59 21.00
CA ASN A 530 41.55 12.25 21.68
C ASN A 530 42.66 12.67 20.71
N VAL A 531 42.88 11.92 19.62
CA VAL A 531 43.93 12.21 18.63
C VAL A 531 43.37 12.02 17.22
N GLN A 532 43.37 13.10 16.44
CA GLN A 532 42.87 13.11 15.06
C GLN A 532 43.87 12.62 14.02
N HIS A 533 45.07 12.17 14.42
CA HIS A 533 46.06 11.51 13.55
C HIS A 533 46.78 10.42 14.34
N SER A 534 46.30 9.18 14.27
CA SER A 534 46.82 8.09 15.10
C SER A 534 47.61 7.07 14.29
N THR A 535 48.79 6.70 14.78
CA THR A 535 49.58 5.54 14.29
C THR A 535 49.29 4.26 15.09
N PHE A 536 48.35 4.33 16.04
CA PHE A 536 48.06 3.25 16.99
C PHE A 536 47.39 2.07 16.29
N LYS A 537 47.80 0.88 16.73
CA LYS A 537 47.31 -0.43 16.29
C LYS A 537 46.95 -1.30 17.48
N GLY A 538 46.84 -0.70 18.67
CA GLY A 538 46.48 -1.39 19.89
C GLY A 538 46.65 -0.47 21.07
N TRP A 539 45.82 -0.68 22.07
CA TRP A 539 45.69 0.19 23.23
C TRP A 539 45.27 -0.64 24.44
N GLY A 540 45.80 -0.32 25.62
CA GLY A 540 45.46 -0.96 26.88
C GLY A 540 45.68 -0.04 28.07
N GLN A 541 44.91 -0.24 29.12
CA GLN A 541 45.02 0.53 30.36
C GLN A 541 44.45 -0.27 31.54
N LEU A 542 44.94 0.00 32.75
CA LEU A 542 44.30 -0.47 33.97
C LEU A 542 42.99 0.32 34.18
N ARG A 543 41.88 -0.39 34.37
CA ARG A 543 40.54 0.21 34.55
C ARG A 543 39.98 0.00 35.96
N GLY A 544 40.87 -0.21 36.94
CA GLY A 544 40.54 -0.37 38.35
C GLY A 544 39.90 -1.71 38.69
N VAL A 545 39.28 -1.78 39.86
CA VAL A 545 38.55 -2.98 40.34
C VAL A 545 37.19 -3.04 39.64
N LEU A 546 37.03 -4.00 38.73
CA LEU A 546 35.78 -4.23 38.01
C LEU A 546 34.93 -5.29 38.72
N SER A 547 33.62 -5.04 38.80
CA SER A 547 32.63 -6.05 39.21
C SER A 547 32.55 -7.19 38.20
N ASN A 548 31.91 -8.30 38.56
CA ASN A 548 31.80 -9.48 37.70
C ASN A 548 31.29 -9.14 36.28
N PHE A 549 31.93 -9.69 35.24
CA PHE A 549 31.58 -9.44 33.84
C PHE A 549 31.80 -10.67 32.97
N ASN A 550 31.12 -10.74 31.83
CA ASN A 550 31.34 -11.74 30.80
C ASN A 550 31.35 -11.17 29.37
N ARG A 551 31.33 -9.85 29.22
CA ARG A 551 31.52 -9.21 27.92
C ARG A 551 32.25 -7.87 28.07
N ILE A 552 33.15 -7.58 27.12
CA ILE A 552 33.85 -6.31 26.99
C ILE A 552 33.57 -5.68 25.62
N GLY A 553 33.24 -4.39 25.59
CA GLY A 553 33.02 -3.60 24.39
C GLY A 553 34.08 -2.52 24.18
N PHE A 554 34.54 -2.36 22.94
CA PHE A 554 35.39 -1.25 22.51
C PHE A 554 34.69 -0.47 21.40
N ILE A 555 34.89 0.85 21.32
CA ILE A 555 34.64 1.58 20.09
C ILE A 555 35.93 1.63 19.30
N LEU A 556 35.90 1.13 18.07
CA LEU A 556 36.99 1.20 17.11
C LEU A 556 36.58 2.11 15.96
N ARG A 557 37.48 3.00 15.55
CA ARG A 557 37.30 3.85 14.37
C ARG A 557 38.55 3.71 13.52
N ALA A 558 38.39 3.19 12.30
CA ALA A 558 39.48 3.14 11.33
C ALA A 558 39.82 4.57 10.90
N PHE A 559 41.10 4.92 10.89
CA PHE A 559 41.54 6.29 10.58
C PHE A 559 42.37 6.37 9.28
N ASP A 560 43.04 5.28 8.90
CA ASP A 560 43.88 5.20 7.72
C ASP A 560 43.27 4.26 6.68
N GLN A 561 42.97 4.78 5.50
CA GLN A 561 42.38 4.03 4.40
C GLN A 561 43.26 2.88 3.92
N THR A 562 44.58 2.98 4.10
CA THR A 562 45.56 1.97 3.68
C THR A 562 45.72 0.84 4.69
N MET A 563 45.26 1.03 5.93
CA MET A 563 45.39 0.06 7.01
C MET A 563 44.10 -0.02 7.84
N ILE A 564 42.98 -0.26 7.18
CA ILE A 564 41.71 -0.54 7.85
C ILE A 564 41.85 -1.88 8.62
N PRO A 565 41.63 -1.90 9.94
CA PRO A 565 41.65 -3.13 10.72
C PRO A 565 40.64 -4.15 10.21
N THR A 566 41.10 -5.38 10.02
CA THR A 566 40.27 -6.55 9.66
C THR A 566 40.20 -7.59 10.78
N GLU A 567 41.06 -7.45 11.79
CA GLU A 567 41.07 -8.29 12.98
C GLU A 567 41.44 -7.45 14.21
N VAL A 568 40.80 -7.75 15.34
CA VAL A 568 41.15 -7.22 16.65
C VAL A 568 41.24 -8.36 17.67
N ARG A 569 42.30 -8.33 18.47
CA ARG A 569 42.54 -9.22 19.59
C ARG A 569 42.31 -8.49 20.89
N CYS A 570 41.38 -8.94 21.71
CA CYS A 570 41.18 -8.44 23.07
C CYS A 570 42.00 -9.28 24.04
N ILE A 571 42.69 -8.62 24.98
CA ILE A 571 43.43 -9.28 26.05
C ILE A 571 43.11 -8.57 27.37
N ILE A 572 42.71 -9.35 28.37
CA ILE A 572 42.41 -8.88 29.72
C ILE A 572 43.36 -9.56 30.70
N ARG A 573 43.97 -8.77 31.60
CA ARG A 573 44.95 -9.23 32.59
C ARG A 573 44.59 -8.74 34.00
N LYS A 574 45.01 -9.48 35.02
CA LYS A 574 44.93 -9.05 36.43
C LYS A 574 46.10 -8.14 36.80
N ASN A 575 45.84 -7.14 37.64
CA ASN A 575 46.75 -6.23 38.35
C ASN A 575 47.63 -5.33 37.47
N SER A 576 48.08 -5.74 36.28
CA SER A 576 48.94 -4.91 35.43
C SER A 576 48.93 -5.35 33.97
N ASN A 577 49.63 -4.60 33.10
CA ASN A 577 49.84 -4.95 31.69
C ASN A 577 50.67 -6.22 31.47
N THR A 578 51.38 -6.70 32.50
CA THR A 578 52.19 -7.93 32.50
C THR A 578 51.64 -9.03 33.41
N GLY A 579 50.50 -8.78 34.07
CA GLY A 579 49.90 -9.74 34.97
C GLY A 579 49.20 -10.90 34.27
N VAL A 580 48.59 -11.78 35.06
CA VAL A 580 47.99 -13.03 34.57
C VAL A 580 46.85 -12.73 33.60
N ILE A 581 46.91 -13.32 32.40
CA ILE A 581 45.86 -13.25 31.39
C ILE A 581 44.63 -14.01 31.88
N ILE A 582 43.48 -13.33 31.86
CA ILE A 582 42.17 -13.91 32.20
C ILE A 582 41.26 -14.09 30.98
N PHE A 583 41.55 -13.37 29.89
CA PHE A 583 40.85 -13.53 28.62
C PHE A 583 41.75 -13.06 27.48
N ASP A 584 41.75 -13.82 26.38
CA ASP A 584 42.57 -13.54 25.20
C ASP A 584 41.91 -14.14 23.97
N GLN A 585 41.39 -13.28 23.09
CA GLN A 585 40.67 -13.74 21.90
C GLN A 585 40.84 -12.76 20.74
N SER A 586 41.11 -13.29 19.55
CA SER A 586 41.01 -12.57 18.28
C SER A 586 39.64 -12.71 17.64
N LYS A 587 39.14 -11.62 17.07
CA LYS A 587 37.86 -11.55 16.37
C LYS A 587 38.03 -10.80 15.05
N PRO A 588 37.55 -11.35 13.93
CA PRO A 588 37.50 -10.62 12.67
C PRO A 588 36.52 -9.45 12.78
N ILE A 589 36.89 -8.32 12.20
CA ILE A 589 36.09 -7.10 12.17
C ILE A 589 36.05 -6.50 10.76
N SER A 590 34.98 -5.77 10.48
CA SER A 590 34.85 -4.96 9.28
C SER A 590 34.57 -3.54 9.73
N LEU A 591 35.52 -2.63 9.52
CA LEU A 591 35.39 -1.22 9.87
C LEU A 591 35.30 -0.37 8.61
N GLU A 592 34.52 0.69 8.68
CA GLU A 592 34.51 1.74 7.66
C GLU A 592 35.42 2.89 8.08
N LEU A 593 36.06 3.53 7.10
CA LEU A 593 36.95 4.66 7.34
C LEU A 593 36.17 5.79 8.02
N ASN A 594 36.68 6.31 9.13
CA ASN A 594 36.10 7.39 9.91
C ASN A 594 34.70 7.13 10.51
N VAL A 595 34.28 5.87 10.61
CA VAL A 595 33.03 5.50 11.29
C VAL A 595 33.36 4.85 12.64
N ASN A 596 32.71 5.32 13.70
CA ASN A 596 32.81 4.69 15.01
C ASN A 596 32.01 3.39 15.00
N LYS A 597 32.64 2.27 15.39
CA LYS A 597 31.99 0.97 15.48
C LYS A 597 32.26 0.29 16.81
N LYS A 598 31.21 -0.12 17.50
CA LYS A 598 31.31 -0.94 18.71
C LYS A 598 31.66 -2.37 18.37
N VAL A 599 32.63 -2.94 19.08
CA VAL A 599 33.10 -4.32 18.92
C VAL A 599 33.12 -4.99 20.29
N TYR A 600 32.37 -6.09 20.41
CA TYR A 600 32.21 -6.84 21.65
C TYR A 600 32.98 -8.17 21.62
N PHE A 601 33.49 -8.54 22.80
CA PHE A 601 34.15 -9.80 23.10
C PHE A 601 33.46 -10.49 24.27
N ASP A 602 33.07 -11.74 24.06
CA ASP A 602 32.38 -12.57 25.05
C ASP A 602 33.37 -13.49 25.75
N LEU A 603 33.37 -13.46 27.08
CA LEU A 603 34.09 -14.44 27.87
C LEU A 603 33.27 -15.74 27.89
N PRO A 604 33.93 -16.91 27.81
CA PRO A 604 33.25 -18.20 27.83
C PRO A 604 32.50 -18.45 29.15
N GLU A 605 32.96 -17.83 30.25
CA GLU A 605 32.31 -17.84 31.56
C GLU A 605 32.39 -16.45 32.20
N SER A 606 31.50 -16.16 33.15
CA SER A 606 31.61 -14.92 33.94
C SER A 606 32.89 -14.89 34.76
N PHE A 607 33.71 -13.87 34.52
CA PHE A 607 34.82 -13.56 35.40
C PHE A 607 34.27 -13.01 36.72
N VAL A 608 34.53 -13.74 37.81
CA VAL A 608 34.15 -13.33 39.17
C VAL A 608 35.38 -12.73 39.85
N ASN A 609 35.32 -11.44 40.19
CA ASN A 609 36.44 -10.73 40.78
C ASN A 609 36.43 -10.78 42.32
N THR A 610 36.48 -11.99 42.90
CA THR A 610 36.31 -12.20 44.36
C THR A 610 37.40 -11.55 45.21
N ASN A 611 38.60 -11.33 44.66
CA ASN A 611 39.75 -10.78 45.38
C ASN A 611 39.90 -9.26 45.19
N ASN A 612 38.95 -8.60 44.52
CA ASN A 612 39.06 -7.20 44.12
C ASN A 612 40.36 -6.89 43.36
N ASP A 613 40.79 -7.80 42.47
CA ASP A 613 41.96 -7.60 41.62
C ASP A 613 41.69 -6.40 40.69
N GLU A 614 42.70 -5.56 40.43
CA GLU A 614 42.57 -4.52 39.40
C GLU A 614 42.64 -5.16 38.01
N ILE A 615 41.92 -4.62 37.03
CA ILE A 615 41.80 -5.26 35.71
C ILE A 615 42.42 -4.38 34.63
N PHE A 616 43.39 -4.94 33.91
CA PHE A 616 44.01 -4.33 32.74
C PHE A 616 43.33 -4.84 31.49
N ILE A 617 42.69 -3.93 30.75
CA ILE A 617 41.97 -4.26 29.51
C ILE A 617 42.77 -3.72 28.34
N SER A 618 42.90 -4.52 27.28
CA SER A 618 43.60 -4.12 26.07
C SER A 618 43.01 -4.74 24.82
N PHE A 619 43.30 -4.10 23.70
CA PHE A 619 43.10 -4.67 22.38
C PHE A 619 44.29 -4.37 21.45
N ILE A 620 44.51 -5.24 20.46
CA ILE A 620 45.51 -5.11 19.40
C ILE A 620 44.83 -5.39 18.06
N CYS A 621 45.00 -4.50 17.10
CA CYS A 621 44.45 -4.57 15.77
C CYS A 621 45.55 -4.80 14.73
N ASN A 622 45.20 -5.42 13.60
CA ASN A 622 46.10 -5.53 12.45
C ASN A 622 46.08 -4.30 11.51
N GLY A 623 45.48 -3.19 11.95
CA GLY A 623 45.35 -1.94 11.21
C GLY A 623 45.33 -0.72 12.14
N MET A 624 45.28 0.49 11.57
CA MET A 624 45.29 1.74 12.35
C MET A 624 43.90 2.11 12.88
N ILE A 625 43.86 2.47 14.16
CA ILE A 625 42.65 2.90 14.86
C ILE A 625 42.86 4.26 15.52
N ALA A 626 41.80 5.07 15.59
CA ALA A 626 41.80 6.30 16.36
C ALA A 626 41.80 6.02 17.88
N LEU A 627 42.40 6.93 18.64
CA LEU A 627 42.36 6.91 20.11
C LEU A 627 41.03 7.53 20.58
N LEU A 628 40.10 6.69 21.05
CA LEU A 628 38.80 7.09 21.60
C LEU A 628 38.75 7.06 23.14
N GLY A 629 38.55 8.21 23.76
CA GLY A 629 38.67 8.35 25.21
C GLY A 629 38.51 9.77 25.75
N GLY A 630 38.81 9.95 27.04
CA GLY A 630 38.89 11.27 27.70
C GLY A 630 40.30 11.60 28.22
N GLN A 631 40.49 12.80 28.78
CA GLN A 631 41.66 13.15 29.59
C GLN A 631 41.30 13.13 31.08
N ALA A 632 42.10 12.43 31.88
CA ALA A 632 42.01 12.40 33.34
C ALA A 632 42.58 13.69 33.95
N GLN A 633 42.07 14.07 35.12
CA GLN A 633 42.54 15.26 35.84
C GLN A 633 43.93 15.08 36.47
N THR A 634 44.35 13.84 36.76
CA THR A 634 45.64 13.49 37.37
C THR A 634 46.40 12.48 36.51
N ASP A 635 47.74 12.47 36.61
CA ASP A 635 48.61 11.54 35.91
C ASP A 635 48.51 10.12 36.50
N TYR A 636 48.45 9.09 35.64
CA TYR A 636 48.54 7.69 36.05
C TYR A 636 50.00 7.30 36.34
N ASP A 637 50.22 6.37 37.27
CA ASP A 637 51.57 5.83 37.50
C ASP A 637 52.09 5.01 36.32
N SER A 638 53.39 4.69 36.31
CA SER A 638 54.06 4.05 35.17
C SER A 638 53.60 2.60 34.90
N ALA A 639 53.15 1.88 35.93
CA ALA A 639 52.65 0.51 35.82
C ALA A 639 51.21 0.47 35.27
N HIS A 640 50.39 1.46 35.62
CA HIS A 640 48.97 1.56 35.29
C HIS A 640 48.67 2.55 34.14
N SER A 641 49.71 3.23 33.65
CA SER A 641 49.68 4.11 32.47
C SER A 641 49.14 3.43 31.21
N VAL A 642 48.69 4.25 30.25
CA VAL A 642 48.26 3.78 28.93
C VAL A 642 49.42 3.11 28.20
N LYS A 643 49.17 1.86 27.78
CA LYS A 643 50.05 1.09 26.89
C LYS A 643 49.49 1.06 25.49
N TYR A 644 50.35 1.14 24.49
CA TYR A 644 49.94 1.07 23.09
C TYR A 644 50.96 0.34 22.23
N THR A 645 50.58 0.07 21.00
CA THR A 645 51.49 -0.37 19.94
C THR A 645 51.19 0.38 18.65
N THR A 646 52.23 0.59 17.85
CA THR A 646 52.12 1.08 16.47
C THR A 646 52.53 0.00 15.45
N SER A 647 52.86 -1.21 15.91
CA SER A 647 53.23 -2.34 15.06
C SER A 647 52.03 -3.23 14.75
N THR A 648 51.91 -3.67 13.50
CA THR A 648 50.90 -4.65 13.04
C THR A 648 51.21 -6.08 13.48
N THR A 649 52.44 -6.35 13.94
CA THR A 649 52.89 -7.67 14.39
C THR A 649 53.02 -7.78 15.91
N ALA A 650 52.61 -6.75 16.64
CA ALA A 650 52.74 -6.74 18.09
C ALA A 650 51.86 -7.81 18.74
N THR A 651 52.47 -8.61 19.61
CA THR A 651 51.77 -9.60 20.44
C THR A 651 51.44 -9.06 21.83
N GLU A 652 52.08 -7.96 22.24
CA GLU A 652 51.91 -7.30 23.54
C GLU A 652 51.99 -5.76 23.43
N LEU A 653 51.46 -5.06 24.44
CA LEU A 653 51.51 -3.60 24.53
C LEU A 653 52.62 -3.14 25.48
N ILE A 654 53.73 -2.71 24.89
CA ILE A 654 54.96 -2.36 25.63
C ILE A 654 55.26 -0.85 25.65
N SER A 655 54.74 -0.09 24.69
CA SER A 655 55.01 1.35 24.59
C SER A 655 54.12 2.16 25.52
N THR A 656 54.66 3.21 26.15
CA THR A 656 53.92 4.11 27.06
C THR A 656 53.76 5.50 26.41
N VAL A 657 52.62 6.16 26.61
CA VAL A 657 52.40 7.53 26.13
C VAL A 657 53.14 8.56 26.98
N THR A 658 53.68 9.61 26.34
CA THR A 658 54.44 10.68 27.01
C THR A 658 53.58 11.52 27.97
N VAL A 659 52.25 11.52 27.78
CA VAL A 659 51.28 12.17 28.67
C VAL A 659 50.37 11.09 29.27
N PRO A 660 50.58 10.68 30.53
CA PRO A 660 49.85 9.58 31.15
C PRO A 660 48.47 10.02 31.67
N ARG A 661 47.73 10.85 30.91
CA ARG A 661 46.36 11.31 31.27
C ARG A 661 45.26 10.74 30.40
N TYR A 662 45.57 10.04 29.30
CA TYR A 662 44.53 9.51 28.42
C TYR A 662 43.76 8.36 29.09
N GLN A 663 42.44 8.35 28.93
CA GLN A 663 41.53 7.31 29.42
C GLN A 663 40.97 6.51 28.25
N MET A 664 41.08 5.19 28.29
CA MET A 664 40.42 4.29 27.35
C MET A 664 38.90 4.28 27.57
N TYR A 665 38.12 4.33 26.49
CA TYR A 665 36.71 3.93 26.51
C TYR A 665 36.58 2.41 26.51
N VAL A 666 35.82 1.89 27.46
CA VAL A 666 35.44 0.47 27.50
C VAL A 666 34.06 0.30 28.09
N GLU A 667 33.28 -0.61 27.52
CA GLU A 667 32.04 -1.10 28.09
C GLU A 667 32.30 -2.43 28.79
N VAL A 668 31.92 -2.52 30.06
CA VAL A 668 32.02 -3.73 30.87
C VAL A 668 30.61 -4.24 31.13
N LEU A 669 30.29 -5.40 30.57
CA LEU A 669 28.95 -5.93 30.51
C LEU A 669 28.86 -7.27 31.25
N ARG A 670 27.80 -7.42 32.05
CA ARG A 670 27.39 -8.69 32.65
C ARG A 670 25.99 -9.02 32.17
N GLY A 671 25.79 -10.25 31.74
CA GLY A 671 24.50 -10.68 31.21
C GLY A 671 24.47 -12.16 30.88
N THR A 672 23.39 -12.59 30.26
CA THR A 672 23.22 -13.97 29.80
C THR A 672 23.17 -14.01 28.28
N ILE A 673 23.72 -15.09 27.71
CA ILE A 673 23.52 -15.40 26.30
C ILE A 673 22.15 -16.06 26.18
N VAL A 674 21.22 -15.37 25.52
CA VAL A 674 19.87 -15.85 25.24
C VAL A 674 19.70 -16.06 23.75
N LYS A 675 18.90 -17.04 23.38
CA LYS A 675 18.53 -17.28 21.99
C LYS A 675 17.61 -16.15 21.51
N GLN A 676 18.01 -15.42 20.48
CA GLN A 676 17.25 -14.32 19.88
C GLN A 676 17.14 -14.51 18.36
N ILE A 677 16.17 -13.87 17.72
CA ILE A 677 16.07 -13.92 16.26
C ILE A 677 17.26 -13.16 15.64
N SER A 678 17.87 -13.67 14.57
CA SER A 678 18.99 -12.99 13.90
C SER A 678 18.55 -11.66 13.29
N ASP A 679 19.43 -10.66 13.26
CA ASP A 679 19.11 -9.34 12.68
C ASP A 679 18.69 -9.48 11.21
N SER A 680 19.39 -10.34 10.46
CA SER A 680 19.04 -10.66 9.07
C SER A 680 17.67 -11.29 8.93
N GLU A 681 17.27 -12.15 9.87
CA GLU A 681 15.96 -12.80 9.84
C GLU A 681 14.85 -11.87 10.35
N SER A 682 15.15 -10.99 11.31
CA SER A 682 14.25 -9.91 11.71
C SER A 682 13.97 -8.95 10.55
N ASP A 683 15.01 -8.59 9.79
CA ASP A 683 14.90 -7.77 8.58
C ASP A 683 14.19 -8.52 7.44
N ARG A 684 14.47 -9.82 7.28
CA ARG A 684 13.81 -10.67 6.30
C ARG A 684 12.33 -10.81 6.62
N ILE A 685 11.98 -11.10 7.88
CA ILE A 685 10.60 -11.13 8.37
C ILE A 685 9.97 -9.77 8.11
N ALA A 686 10.57 -8.65 8.54
CA ALA A 686 10.04 -7.31 8.31
C ALA A 686 9.73 -7.00 6.82
N LYS A 687 10.54 -7.54 5.90
CA LYS A 687 10.31 -7.45 4.44
C LYS A 687 9.25 -8.45 3.93
N LEU A 688 9.19 -9.67 4.48
CA LEU A 688 8.28 -10.75 4.06
C LEU A 688 6.84 -10.58 4.52
N ILE A 689 6.61 -9.99 5.70
CA ILE A 689 5.26 -9.57 6.12
C ILE A 689 4.73 -8.40 5.27
N GLY A 690 5.53 -7.91 4.30
CA GLY A 690 5.23 -6.71 3.53
C GLY A 690 4.86 -5.61 4.51
N GLY A 691 5.80 -5.23 5.39
CA GLY A 691 5.47 -4.42 6.55
C GLY A 691 4.52 -3.30 6.17
N PHE A 692 3.30 -3.34 6.74
CA PHE A 692 2.37 -2.21 6.62
C PHE A 692 3.16 -0.95 6.92
N ASN A 693 3.02 0.08 6.09
CA ASN A 693 3.68 1.35 6.38
C ASN A 693 3.30 1.79 7.80
N ALA A 694 4.13 2.64 8.42
CA ALA A 694 3.76 3.19 9.71
C ALA A 694 2.34 3.79 9.61
N PRO A 695 1.43 3.45 10.54
CA PRO A 695 0.05 3.90 10.46
C PRO A 695 0.03 5.42 10.49
N ASP A 696 -0.97 6.02 9.85
CA ASP A 696 -1.17 7.45 9.89
C ASP A 696 -1.49 7.88 11.32
N LEU A 697 -0.85 8.97 11.76
CA LEU A 697 -1.07 9.55 13.08
C LEU A 697 -1.79 10.89 12.92
N LEU A 698 -3.11 10.88 13.08
CA LEU A 698 -3.98 12.04 12.97
C LEU A 698 -4.01 12.81 14.29
N LEU A 699 -3.08 13.74 14.43
CA LEU A 699 -3.01 14.67 15.55
C LEU A 699 -2.75 16.06 15.00
N THR A 700 -3.60 17.03 15.37
CA THR A 700 -3.39 18.45 15.12
C THR A 700 -2.30 19.00 16.05
N SER A 701 -1.53 19.97 15.57
CA SER A 701 -0.42 20.60 16.29
C SER A 701 -0.88 21.38 17.52
N ARG A 702 -2.15 21.76 17.58
CA ARG A 702 -2.77 22.47 18.70
C ARG A 702 -4.26 22.19 18.79
N VAL A 703 -4.81 22.38 19.99
CA VAL A 703 -6.24 22.25 20.27
C VAL A 703 -6.68 23.30 21.30
N TRP A 704 -7.87 23.87 21.10
CA TRP A 704 -8.48 24.85 22.01
C TRP A 704 -9.61 24.19 22.79
N LEU A 705 -9.53 24.28 24.11
CA LEU A 705 -10.31 23.49 25.05
C LEU A 705 -11.11 24.43 25.96
N TYR A 706 -12.37 24.11 26.19
CA TYR A 706 -13.23 24.91 27.06
C TYR A 706 -12.89 24.63 28.54
N PRO A 707 -12.59 25.67 29.36
CA PRO A 707 -12.20 25.47 30.76
C PRO A 707 -13.27 24.73 31.58
N GLY A 708 -12.85 23.78 32.41
CA GLY A 708 -13.75 23.02 33.28
C GLY A 708 -14.43 21.80 32.64
N PHE A 709 -14.34 21.65 31.32
CA PHE A 709 -14.92 20.51 30.60
C PHE A 709 -13.97 19.30 30.61
N GLN A 710 -14.37 18.21 29.94
CA GLN A 710 -13.52 17.05 29.69
C GLN A 710 -13.03 17.06 28.24
N TYR A 711 -11.74 16.75 28.03
CA TYR A 711 -11.17 16.50 26.70
C TYR A 711 -10.65 15.06 26.61
N ASN A 712 -10.96 14.38 25.52
CA ASN A 712 -10.47 13.04 25.24
C ASN A 712 -9.73 12.99 23.91
N ILE A 713 -8.77 12.07 23.82
CA ILE A 713 -8.19 11.63 22.55
C ILE A 713 -8.34 10.11 22.50
N PHE A 714 -9.24 9.63 21.63
CA PHE A 714 -9.47 8.19 21.47
C PHE A 714 -8.46 7.57 20.51
N GLU A 715 -7.78 6.48 20.93
CA GLU A 715 -6.75 5.83 20.11
C GLU A 715 -7.23 5.44 18.69
N PRO A 716 -8.46 4.92 18.51
CA PRO A 716 -8.97 4.58 17.18
C PRO A 716 -9.15 5.77 16.23
N ASN A 717 -9.27 6.97 16.77
CA ASN A 717 -9.46 8.18 15.99
C ASN A 717 -8.12 8.81 15.55
N VAL A 718 -7.00 8.34 16.11
CA VAL A 718 -5.67 8.93 15.92
C VAL A 718 -4.74 8.02 15.15
N CYS A 719 -4.65 6.75 15.54
CA CYS A 719 -3.83 5.77 14.83
C CYS A 719 -4.70 5.10 13.76
N ILE A 720 -4.41 5.36 12.48
CA ILE A 720 -5.13 4.78 11.35
C ILE A 720 -4.17 3.88 10.57
N PRO A 721 -4.20 2.55 10.80
CA PRO A 721 -3.43 1.58 10.03
C PRO A 721 -3.87 1.49 8.58
N GLU A 722 -3.02 0.89 7.76
CA GLU A 722 -3.33 0.60 6.38
C GLU A 722 -4.52 -0.37 6.25
N PHE A 723 -5.11 -0.40 5.06
CA PHE A 723 -6.21 -1.29 4.74
C PHE A 723 -5.83 -2.75 5.01
N GLY A 724 -6.65 -3.47 5.78
CA GLY A 724 -6.37 -4.84 6.19
C GLY A 724 -5.52 -5.00 7.47
N ASP A 725 -4.98 -3.92 8.04
CA ASP A 725 -4.31 -3.92 9.35
C ASP A 725 -5.22 -3.40 10.48
N ASN A 726 -4.83 -3.58 11.74
CA ASN A 726 -5.65 -3.27 12.91
C ASN A 726 -4.89 -2.47 13.98
N ASN A 727 -5.58 -1.51 14.60
CA ASN A 727 -5.09 -0.68 15.69
C ASN A 727 -4.54 -1.50 16.87
N PHE A 728 -5.04 -2.72 17.10
CA PHE A 728 -4.51 -3.61 18.15
C PHE A 728 -3.04 -3.99 17.95
N ASN A 729 -2.51 -3.87 16.74
CA ASN A 729 -1.09 -4.11 16.43
C ASN A 729 -0.17 -2.96 16.85
N TYR A 730 -0.75 -1.83 17.27
CA TYR A 730 -0.03 -0.63 17.64
C TYR A 730 -0.35 -0.23 19.09
N ARG A 731 0.52 0.58 19.68
CA ARG A 731 0.32 1.20 20.98
C ARG A 731 0.61 2.69 20.87
N LEU A 732 -0.20 3.50 21.54
CA LEU A 732 0.04 4.91 21.70
C LEU A 732 0.52 5.16 23.13
N ASP A 733 1.55 5.97 23.29
CA ASP A 733 2.08 6.41 24.57
C ASP A 733 1.94 7.93 24.65
N PHE A 734 1.19 8.41 25.63
CA PHE A 734 0.88 9.82 25.83
C PHE A 734 1.73 10.36 26.99
N ASP A 735 2.57 11.34 26.69
CA ASP A 735 3.45 12.00 27.66
C ASP A 735 3.07 13.47 27.82
N SER A 736 2.61 13.84 29.02
CA SER A 736 2.28 15.21 29.39
C SER A 736 2.32 15.37 30.91
N THR A 737 2.47 16.61 31.38
CA THR A 737 2.40 16.96 32.80
C THR A 737 0.97 16.97 33.35
N ILE A 738 -0.04 16.81 32.48
CA ILE A 738 -1.47 16.82 32.81
C ILE A 738 -2.21 15.68 32.11
N GLY A 739 -3.42 15.39 32.59
CA GLY A 739 -4.27 14.34 32.05
C GLY A 739 -3.84 12.93 32.47
N LYS A 740 -4.52 11.94 31.92
CA LYS A 740 -4.36 10.51 32.23
C LYS A 740 -4.51 9.69 30.96
N GLN A 741 -3.63 8.71 30.76
CA GLN A 741 -3.82 7.68 29.74
C GLN A 741 -4.58 6.49 30.33
N GLY A 742 -5.68 6.10 29.68
CA GLY A 742 -6.43 4.89 29.95
C GLY A 742 -6.45 3.94 28.75
N LYS A 743 -7.15 2.81 28.87
CA LYS A 743 -7.22 1.77 27.82
C LYS A 743 -7.71 2.28 26.45
N ARG A 744 -8.49 3.38 26.44
CA ARG A 744 -9.13 3.92 25.23
C ARG A 744 -8.43 5.17 24.70
N GLY A 745 -7.37 5.64 25.37
CA GLY A 745 -6.59 6.82 25.00
C GLY A 745 -6.40 7.81 26.14
N PHE A 746 -6.18 9.08 25.80
CA PHE A 746 -5.90 10.17 26.73
C PHE A 746 -7.18 10.87 27.20
N ARG A 747 -7.20 11.29 28.47
CA ARG A 747 -8.26 12.11 29.06
C ARG A 747 -7.68 13.23 29.93
N LEU A 748 -8.19 14.43 29.74
CA LEU A 748 -7.99 15.58 30.62
C LEU A 748 -9.34 15.99 31.22
N ASP A 749 -9.46 15.88 32.55
CA ASP A 749 -10.71 16.12 33.27
C ASP A 749 -10.46 16.57 34.73
N PRO A 750 -10.87 17.78 35.12
CA PRO A 750 -11.36 18.86 34.26
C PRO A 750 -10.19 19.52 33.50
N ILE A 751 -10.50 20.21 32.40
CA ILE A 751 -9.57 21.08 31.68
C ILE A 751 -9.22 22.30 32.57
N PRO A 752 -7.94 22.54 32.92
CA PRO A 752 -7.54 23.72 33.67
C PRO A 752 -7.82 25.03 32.90
N SER A 753 -8.07 26.13 33.61
CA SER A 753 -8.16 27.47 33.00
C SER A 753 -6.77 28.00 32.62
N SER A 754 -6.68 28.81 31.56
CA SER A 754 -5.43 29.41 31.07
C SER A 754 -4.34 28.37 30.77
N LEU A 755 -4.74 27.22 30.22
CA LEU A 755 -3.84 26.11 29.93
C LEU A 755 -2.97 26.45 28.73
N THR A 756 -1.68 26.12 28.83
CA THR A 756 -0.74 26.09 27.70
C THR A 756 0.28 24.99 27.99
N THR A 757 0.07 23.80 27.44
CA THR A 757 0.90 22.62 27.76
C THR A 757 1.02 21.70 26.56
N ASN A 758 2.22 21.17 26.32
CA ASN A 758 2.43 20.17 25.27
C ASN A 758 1.99 18.78 25.76
N LEU A 759 1.34 18.06 24.86
CA LEU A 759 1.08 16.63 24.92
C LEU A 759 1.90 15.96 23.83
N ASN A 760 2.87 15.15 24.22
CA ASN A 760 3.63 14.32 23.29
C ASN A 760 2.90 12.98 23.11
N LEU A 761 2.84 12.50 21.88
CA LEU A 761 2.23 11.23 21.49
C LEU A 761 3.25 10.40 20.74
N THR A 762 3.60 9.25 21.28
CA THR A 762 4.53 8.30 20.67
C THR A 762 3.78 7.08 20.17
N LEU A 763 3.96 6.74 18.91
CA LEU A 763 3.41 5.54 18.29
C LEU A 763 4.44 4.40 18.33
N LEU A 764 4.02 3.27 18.87
CA LEU A 764 4.84 2.09 19.10
C LEU A 764 4.27 0.86 18.38
N LYS A 765 5.16 -0.02 17.91
CA LYS A 765 4.85 -1.42 17.55
C LYS A 765 5.76 -2.32 18.36
N GLY A 766 5.18 -3.04 19.33
CA GLY A 766 5.95 -3.63 20.42
C GLY A 766 6.63 -2.54 21.25
N ARG A 767 7.95 -2.61 21.44
CA ARG A 767 8.76 -1.58 22.11
C ARG A 767 9.43 -0.59 21.15
N ARG A 768 9.22 -0.75 19.84
CA ARG A 768 9.84 0.10 18.82
C ARG A 768 8.99 1.33 18.56
N THR A 769 9.57 2.52 18.71
CA THR A 769 8.99 3.78 18.24
C THR A 769 8.96 3.83 16.72
N LEU A 770 7.77 4.05 16.17
CA LEU A 770 7.53 4.25 14.73
C LEU A 770 7.42 5.72 14.37
N ASN A 771 6.74 6.51 15.21
CA ASN A 771 6.46 7.91 14.98
C ASN A 771 6.24 8.63 16.32
N ALA A 772 6.40 9.93 16.35
CA ALA A 772 6.02 10.77 17.48
C ALA A 772 5.49 12.12 16.98
N LYS A 773 4.44 12.64 17.63
CA LYS A 773 3.87 13.97 17.38
C LYS A 773 3.66 14.70 18.70
N ALA A 774 3.52 16.01 18.64
CA ALA A 774 3.13 16.82 19.79
C ALA A 774 1.89 17.65 19.44
N GLN A 775 1.03 17.87 20.43
CA GLN A 775 -0.11 18.77 20.36
C GLN A 775 -0.02 19.78 21.51
N LEU A 776 -0.16 21.07 21.19
CA LEU A 776 -0.27 22.13 22.18
C LEU A 776 -1.72 22.24 22.66
N LEU A 777 -1.96 21.91 23.93
CA LEU A 777 -3.26 22.06 24.60
C LEU A 777 -3.41 23.50 25.10
N LEU A 778 -4.48 24.17 24.68
CA LEU A 778 -4.77 25.57 25.01
C LEU A 778 -6.15 25.69 25.65
N SER A 779 -6.29 26.48 26.70
CA SER A 779 -7.60 26.91 27.22
C SER A 779 -7.54 28.37 27.66
N ALA A 780 -8.68 29.06 27.63
CA ALA A 780 -8.78 30.45 28.08
C ALA A 780 -8.92 30.55 29.62
N ALA A 781 -8.82 31.77 30.15
CA ALA A 781 -9.32 32.05 31.49
C ALA A 781 -10.86 31.88 31.51
N VAL A 782 -11.43 31.47 32.65
CA VAL A 782 -12.88 31.24 32.78
C VAL A 782 -13.69 32.50 32.42
N ASN A 783 -13.16 33.67 32.79
CA ASN A 783 -13.77 34.99 32.54
C ASN A 783 -13.43 35.60 31.18
N ASN A 784 -12.76 34.85 30.28
CA ASN A 784 -12.42 35.39 28.97
C ASN A 784 -13.70 35.61 28.14
N GLY A 785 -13.92 36.83 27.65
CA GLY A 785 -15.10 37.14 26.85
C GLY A 785 -16.36 37.51 27.63
N ASP A 786 -16.30 37.62 28.95
CA ASP A 786 -17.47 37.98 29.76
C ASP A 786 -18.12 39.27 29.25
N GLY A 787 -19.43 39.22 29.02
CA GLY A 787 -20.23 40.33 28.49
C GLY A 787 -20.08 40.57 26.98
N LEU A 788 -19.21 39.83 26.28
CA LEU A 788 -19.13 39.88 24.82
C LEU A 788 -20.20 38.99 24.20
N THR A 789 -20.72 39.41 23.05
CA THR A 789 -21.54 38.56 22.17
C THR A 789 -20.81 38.43 20.84
N ARG A 790 -20.64 37.19 20.36
CA ARG A 790 -20.08 36.91 19.03
C ARG A 790 -21.13 36.31 18.12
N LYS A 791 -21.15 36.73 16.87
CA LYS A 791 -21.99 36.11 15.85
C LYS A 791 -21.29 34.88 15.26
N ALA A 792 -22.05 33.84 14.94
CA ALA A 792 -21.54 32.63 14.33
C ALA A 792 -22.43 32.17 13.16
N CYS A 793 -21.86 32.13 11.96
CA CYS A 793 -22.45 31.46 10.82
C CYS A 793 -21.89 30.04 10.76
N ILE A 794 -22.74 29.02 10.95
CA ILE A 794 -22.32 27.61 10.92
C ILE A 794 -22.91 26.95 9.69
N THR A 795 -22.05 26.58 8.75
CA THR A 795 -22.43 25.84 7.53
C THR A 795 -21.88 24.42 7.59
N GLY A 796 -22.67 23.48 7.07
CA GLY A 796 -22.26 22.07 7.08
C GLY A 796 -23.22 21.14 6.37
N ASP A 797 -23.01 19.84 6.58
CA ASP A 797 -23.86 18.79 6.03
C ASP A 797 -24.99 18.36 7.00
N SER A 798 -25.41 17.09 6.93
CA SER A 798 -26.43 16.51 7.81
C SER A 798 -26.04 16.53 9.29
N THR A 799 -24.75 16.66 9.59
CA THR A 799 -24.26 16.71 10.97
C THR A 799 -24.44 18.07 11.62
N VAL A 800 -24.72 19.13 10.84
CA VAL A 800 -25.11 20.46 11.33
C VAL A 800 -26.61 20.68 11.22
N ASP A 801 -27.27 20.07 10.23
CA ASP A 801 -28.72 20.13 10.02
C ASP A 801 -29.49 19.69 11.29
N HIS A 802 -30.75 20.13 11.42
CA HIS A 802 -31.61 19.87 12.60
C HIS A 802 -31.01 20.36 13.93
N ASP A 803 -30.28 21.49 13.93
CA ASP A 803 -29.67 22.10 15.11
C ASP A 803 -28.69 21.20 15.89
N ASN A 804 -28.21 20.11 15.29
CA ASN A 804 -27.42 19.08 15.97
C ASN A 804 -26.15 19.63 16.64
N ILE A 805 -25.53 20.68 16.06
CA ILE A 805 -24.35 21.36 16.66
C ILE A 805 -24.75 22.65 17.37
N THR A 806 -25.65 23.44 16.78
CA THR A 806 -25.98 24.78 17.28
C THR A 806 -26.72 24.73 18.61
N GLN A 807 -27.59 23.74 18.83
CA GLN A 807 -28.30 23.56 20.09
C GLN A 807 -27.38 23.22 21.28
N PRO A 808 -26.50 22.19 21.23
CA PRO A 808 -25.58 21.94 22.33
C PRO A 808 -24.57 23.08 22.50
N LEU A 809 -24.12 23.73 21.42
CA LEU A 809 -23.22 24.89 21.52
C LEU A 809 -23.88 26.07 22.23
N LYS A 810 -25.15 26.37 21.91
CA LYS A 810 -25.94 27.39 22.62
C LYS A 810 -26.04 27.05 24.11
N ALA A 811 -26.33 25.81 24.46
CA ALA A 811 -26.48 25.38 25.85
C ALA A 811 -25.20 25.59 26.68
N ILE A 812 -24.01 25.51 26.06
CA ILE A 812 -22.74 25.84 26.72
C ILE A 812 -22.69 27.34 27.06
N PHE A 813 -22.97 28.21 26.09
CA PHE A 813 -22.89 29.67 26.28
C PHE A 813 -24.06 30.26 27.07
N ASP A 814 -25.20 29.58 27.16
CA ASP A 814 -26.30 29.95 28.07
C ASP A 814 -25.87 29.89 29.56
N ASN A 815 -24.83 29.11 29.85
CA ASN A 815 -24.23 28.98 31.18
C ASN A 815 -22.90 29.76 31.33
N ASP A 816 -22.53 30.56 30.33
CA ASP A 816 -21.35 31.43 30.30
C ASP A 816 -21.78 32.91 30.34
N LEU A 817 -20.88 33.80 30.76
CA LEU A 817 -21.10 35.26 30.67
C LEU A 817 -20.78 35.81 29.28
N MET A 818 -20.04 35.07 28.46
CA MET A 818 -19.90 35.28 27.02
C MET A 818 -21.12 34.69 26.30
N ASN A 819 -21.67 35.41 25.34
CA ASN A 819 -22.83 34.98 24.55
C ASN A 819 -22.46 34.71 23.10
N ILE A 820 -23.30 33.91 22.44
CA ILE A 820 -23.23 33.63 21.01
C ILE A 820 -24.58 33.94 20.35
N GLU A 821 -24.55 34.62 19.22
CA GLU A 821 -25.71 34.86 18.35
C GLU A 821 -25.50 34.05 17.07
N PHE A 822 -26.42 33.13 16.79
CA PHE A 822 -26.34 32.30 15.59
C PHE A 822 -26.97 33.03 14.40
N ILE A 823 -26.26 33.07 13.26
CA ILE A 823 -26.79 33.59 12.00
C ILE A 823 -26.95 32.47 10.98
N GLY A 824 -28.07 32.48 10.26
CA GLY A 824 -28.52 31.38 9.42
C GLY A 824 -29.94 31.60 8.93
N THR A 825 -30.40 30.75 8.03
CA THR A 825 -31.79 30.75 7.52
C THR A 825 -32.54 29.48 7.84
N ARG A 826 -31.91 28.53 8.54
CA ARG A 826 -32.43 27.19 8.85
C ARG A 826 -32.29 26.90 10.34
N GLY A 827 -33.08 25.97 10.86
CA GLY A 827 -33.08 25.59 12.27
C GLY A 827 -34.01 26.44 13.12
N ASN A 828 -33.91 26.29 14.43
CA ASN A 828 -34.72 27.07 15.36
C ASN A 828 -34.22 28.53 15.45
N PRO A 829 -35.09 29.51 15.82
CA PRO A 829 -34.73 30.93 15.83
C PRO A 829 -33.48 31.31 16.63
N ASP A 830 -33.20 30.61 17.73
CA ASP A 830 -32.04 30.89 18.60
C ASP A 830 -30.81 30.03 18.28
N THR A 831 -30.88 29.14 17.29
CA THR A 831 -29.83 28.18 16.92
C THR A 831 -29.63 28.11 15.41
N LEU A 832 -29.91 29.21 14.72
CA LEU A 832 -29.90 29.30 13.27
C LEU A 832 -28.59 28.79 12.66
N HIS A 833 -28.70 28.10 11.53
CA HIS A 833 -27.57 27.52 10.84
C HIS A 833 -27.80 27.47 9.33
N GLU A 834 -26.77 27.02 8.63
CA GLU A 834 -26.82 26.71 7.21
C GLU A 834 -26.48 25.24 6.94
N GLY A 835 -26.75 24.30 7.86
CA GLY A 835 -26.65 22.84 7.61
C GLY A 835 -27.62 22.33 6.53
N ILE A 836 -27.14 21.47 5.61
CA ILE A 836 -27.95 20.83 4.57
C ILE A 836 -27.56 19.34 4.49
N ALA A 837 -28.51 18.44 4.74
CA ALA A 837 -28.26 17.01 4.65
C ALA A 837 -27.70 16.58 3.27
N GLY A 838 -26.64 15.76 3.29
CA GLY A 838 -25.98 15.24 2.09
C GLY A 838 -25.11 16.24 1.31
N ALA A 839 -25.00 17.50 1.77
CA ALA A 839 -24.25 18.52 1.07
C ALA A 839 -22.76 18.21 0.96
N LYS A 840 -22.21 18.52 -0.21
CA LYS A 840 -20.79 18.47 -0.57
C LYS A 840 -20.19 19.87 -0.59
N ILE A 841 -18.86 19.98 -0.64
CA ILE A 841 -18.19 21.29 -0.76
C ILE A 841 -18.62 22.01 -2.03
N VAL A 842 -18.74 21.28 -3.15
CA VAL A 842 -19.20 21.85 -4.43
C VAL A 842 -20.61 22.43 -4.33
N ASP A 843 -21.47 21.91 -3.45
CA ASP A 843 -22.83 22.41 -3.27
C ASP A 843 -22.85 23.76 -2.53
N ARG A 844 -21.79 24.09 -1.81
CA ARG A 844 -21.60 25.39 -1.15
C ARG A 844 -20.86 26.38 -2.03
N TYR A 845 -19.95 25.85 -2.85
CA TYR A 845 -19.19 26.64 -3.80
C TYR A 845 -20.05 27.10 -4.99
N GLY A 846 -20.88 26.22 -5.55
CA GLY A 846 -21.71 26.46 -6.73
C GLY A 846 -23.20 26.70 -6.42
N PRO A 847 -24.12 26.49 -7.39
CA PRO A 847 -25.56 26.73 -7.21
C PRO A 847 -26.24 25.82 -6.17
N GLY A 848 -25.53 24.79 -5.70
CA GLY A 848 -26.01 23.85 -4.69
C GLY A 848 -26.85 22.71 -5.24
N ILE A 849 -27.39 21.92 -4.30
CA ILE A 849 -28.34 20.85 -4.61
C ILE A 849 -29.61 21.51 -5.17
N ILE A 850 -29.96 21.14 -6.40
CA ILE A 850 -31.20 21.57 -7.04
C ILE A 850 -32.34 20.79 -6.41
N ARG A 851 -33.29 21.51 -5.79
CA ARG A 851 -34.54 20.95 -5.29
C ARG A 851 -35.71 21.45 -6.11
N TYR A 852 -36.71 20.60 -6.26
CA TYR A 852 -37.95 20.90 -6.97
C TYR A 852 -39.05 21.09 -5.93
N LYS A 853 -39.41 22.33 -5.66
CA LYS A 853 -40.47 22.71 -4.73
C LYS A 853 -41.82 22.46 -5.40
N ILE A 854 -42.63 21.61 -4.80
CA ILE A 854 -43.96 21.21 -5.28
C ILE A 854 -45.01 21.79 -4.34
N ASP A 855 -45.84 22.71 -4.84
CA ASP A 855 -46.93 23.29 -4.06
C ASP A 855 -48.17 22.38 -4.16
N VAL A 856 -48.81 22.13 -3.02
CA VAL A 856 -49.95 21.21 -2.91
C VAL A 856 -51.03 21.75 -1.99
N THR A 857 -52.25 21.31 -2.24
CA THR A 857 -53.43 21.63 -1.45
C THR A 857 -54.19 20.36 -1.13
N GLU A 858 -54.84 20.32 0.03
CA GLU A 858 -55.80 19.28 0.43
C GLU A 858 -55.22 17.85 0.54
N LEU A 859 -53.93 17.71 0.89
CA LEU A 859 -53.40 16.38 1.22
C LEU A 859 -54.08 15.81 2.46
N THR A 860 -54.48 14.54 2.40
CA THR A 860 -55.07 13.81 3.54
C THR A 860 -53.99 13.44 4.54
N THR A 861 -52.85 12.95 4.03
CA THR A 861 -51.66 12.61 4.79
C THR A 861 -50.45 13.31 4.15
N PRO A 862 -49.87 14.32 4.82
CA PRO A 862 -48.62 14.94 4.40
C PRO A 862 -47.50 13.91 4.20
N PRO A 863 -46.66 14.03 3.15
CA PRO A 863 -45.44 13.25 3.06
C PRO A 863 -44.46 13.62 4.19
N GLU A 864 -43.64 12.65 4.60
CA GLU A 864 -42.50 12.91 5.51
C GLU A 864 -41.20 13.01 4.71
N ILE A 865 -40.18 13.66 5.30
CA ILE A 865 -38.82 13.65 4.76
C ILE A 865 -38.36 12.20 4.52
N ASN A 866 -37.68 11.96 3.40
CA ASN A 866 -37.27 10.66 2.85
C ASN A 866 -38.40 9.76 2.30
N SER A 867 -39.65 10.24 2.29
CA SER A 867 -40.70 9.56 1.51
C SER A 867 -40.34 9.61 0.02
N ARG A 868 -40.70 8.54 -0.72
CA ARG A 868 -40.34 8.38 -2.12
C ARG A 868 -41.58 8.41 -2.98
N TYR A 869 -41.53 9.22 -4.03
CA TYR A 869 -42.61 9.36 -5.00
C TYR A 869 -42.07 9.13 -6.40
N ILE A 870 -42.94 8.72 -7.31
CA ILE A 870 -42.62 8.50 -8.72
C ILE A 870 -43.55 9.29 -9.64
N GLN A 871 -43.02 9.72 -10.78
CA GLN A 871 -43.79 10.24 -11.92
C GLN A 871 -43.31 9.52 -13.18
N GLY A 872 -44.10 8.53 -13.63
CA GLY A 872 -43.66 7.61 -14.67
C GLY A 872 -42.44 6.79 -14.22
N VAL A 873 -41.34 6.88 -14.95
CA VAL A 873 -40.06 6.21 -14.64
C VAL A 873 -39.16 7.01 -13.68
N ASN A 874 -39.50 8.27 -13.44
CA ASN A 874 -38.69 9.16 -12.61
C ASN A 874 -39.04 8.94 -11.13
N GLU A 875 -38.03 8.93 -10.26
CA GLU A 875 -38.17 8.77 -8.82
C GLU A 875 -37.62 9.98 -8.09
N TYR A 876 -38.33 10.39 -7.05
CA TYR A 876 -38.05 11.59 -6.27
C TYR A 876 -38.02 11.28 -4.77
N ASN A 877 -37.10 11.91 -4.05
CA ASN A 877 -36.97 11.87 -2.60
C ASN A 877 -37.50 13.16 -2.00
N VAL A 878 -38.40 13.07 -1.01
CA VAL A 878 -38.89 14.25 -0.29
C VAL A 878 -37.80 14.76 0.64
N ASP A 879 -37.36 16.00 0.43
CA ASP A 879 -36.23 16.61 1.15
C ASP A 879 -36.66 17.67 2.17
N GLU A 880 -37.82 18.30 1.95
CA GLU A 880 -38.37 19.32 2.84
C GLU A 880 -39.89 19.24 2.82
N VAL A 881 -40.52 19.43 3.98
CA VAL A 881 -41.98 19.45 4.12
C VAL A 881 -42.35 20.71 4.88
N ASN A 882 -43.06 21.61 4.24
CA ASN A 882 -43.52 22.87 4.83
C ASN A 882 -45.01 23.06 4.54
N MET A 883 -45.82 22.42 5.38
CA MET A 883 -47.27 22.35 5.18
C MET A 883 -48.01 22.30 6.51
N SER A 884 -49.23 22.86 6.49
CA SER A 884 -50.15 22.92 7.63
C SER A 884 -51.54 22.50 7.16
N GLY A 885 -52.12 21.49 7.81
CA GLY A 885 -53.45 20.97 7.46
C GLY A 885 -53.58 20.46 6.01
N GLY A 886 -52.52 19.86 5.46
CA GLY A 886 -52.50 19.31 4.09
C GLY A 886 -52.24 20.35 2.98
N ASN A 887 -52.07 21.63 3.33
CA ASN A 887 -51.78 22.73 2.40
C ASN A 887 -50.36 23.26 2.62
N GLY A 888 -49.66 23.59 1.54
CA GLY A 888 -48.31 24.18 1.59
C GLY A 888 -47.44 23.68 0.46
N TYR A 889 -46.19 23.35 0.76
CA TYR A 889 -45.29 22.74 -0.20
C TYR A 889 -44.42 21.66 0.43
N PHE A 890 -43.91 20.78 -0.40
CA PHE A 890 -42.75 19.96 -0.08
C PHE A 890 -41.74 20.08 -1.22
N SER A 891 -40.47 19.84 -0.97
CA SER A 891 -39.46 19.82 -2.03
C SER A 891 -38.95 18.41 -2.25
N VAL A 892 -38.53 18.14 -3.49
CA VAL A 892 -37.95 16.86 -3.85
C VAL A 892 -36.62 16.99 -4.57
N SER A 893 -35.76 15.99 -4.40
CA SER A 893 -34.56 15.75 -5.22
C SER A 893 -34.80 14.58 -6.16
N ILE A 894 -34.12 14.60 -7.31
CA ILE A 894 -34.14 13.49 -8.26
C ILE A 894 -33.33 12.34 -7.67
N VAL A 895 -33.97 11.18 -7.56
CA VAL A 895 -33.30 9.91 -7.29
C VAL A 895 -32.84 9.29 -8.61
N THR A 896 -33.75 9.23 -9.58
CA THR A 896 -33.47 8.72 -10.94
C THR A 896 -34.40 9.39 -11.94
N GLY A 897 -33.89 9.64 -13.16
CA GLY A 897 -34.68 10.17 -14.26
C GLY A 897 -34.63 11.70 -14.36
N ALA A 898 -35.70 12.29 -14.88
CA ALA A 898 -35.80 13.73 -15.13
C ALA A 898 -36.50 14.49 -13.99
N GLU A 899 -36.40 15.82 -14.03
CA GLU A 899 -37.13 16.72 -13.13
C GLU A 899 -38.65 16.49 -13.12
N PRO A 900 -39.35 16.77 -11.99
CA PRO A 900 -40.80 16.71 -11.97
C PRO A 900 -41.39 17.65 -13.03
N LEU A 901 -42.47 17.24 -13.68
CA LEU A 901 -43.19 18.11 -14.60
C LEU A 901 -43.65 19.39 -13.87
N PRO A 902 -43.78 20.55 -14.56
CA PRO A 902 -44.25 21.80 -13.96
C PRO A 902 -45.60 21.70 -13.22
N SER A 903 -46.44 20.74 -13.61
CA SER A 903 -47.63 20.29 -12.89
C SER A 903 -47.83 18.80 -13.17
N GLY A 904 -48.53 18.08 -12.31
CA GLY A 904 -48.77 16.66 -12.55
C GLY A 904 -49.25 15.89 -11.33
N THR A 905 -49.03 14.58 -11.37
CA THR A 905 -49.37 13.68 -10.28
C THR A 905 -48.17 12.81 -9.93
N LEU A 906 -47.89 12.69 -8.63
CA LEU A 906 -46.90 11.80 -8.05
C LEU A 906 -47.59 10.60 -7.43
N SER A 907 -47.02 9.40 -7.60
CA SER A 907 -47.49 8.18 -6.92
C SER A 907 -46.50 7.76 -5.85
N LYS A 908 -46.98 7.40 -4.66
CA LYS A 908 -46.09 6.99 -3.56
C LYS A 908 -45.42 5.66 -3.86
N LYS A 909 -44.10 5.61 -3.66
CA LYS A 909 -43.27 4.41 -3.76
C LYS A 909 -42.95 3.83 -2.39
N SER A 910 -42.58 4.66 -1.42
CA SER A 910 -42.29 4.26 -0.03
C SER A 910 -42.36 5.44 0.94
N GLY A 911 -42.44 5.17 2.24
CA GLY A 911 -42.53 6.21 3.28
C GLY A 911 -43.96 6.66 3.61
N ASN A 912 -44.07 7.75 4.36
CA ASN A 912 -45.34 8.30 4.80
C ASN A 912 -45.96 9.25 3.74
N GLY A 913 -47.27 9.49 3.82
CA GLY A 913 -48.02 10.39 2.93
C GLY A 913 -49.01 9.68 2.00
N ASP A 914 -49.80 10.49 1.28
CA ASP A 914 -50.87 10.01 0.39
C ASP A 914 -50.35 9.10 -0.73
N LEU A 915 -51.18 8.13 -1.16
CA LEU A 915 -50.84 7.23 -2.27
C LEU A 915 -50.60 7.99 -3.58
N THR A 916 -51.26 9.14 -3.73
CA THR A 916 -51.23 9.96 -4.94
C THR A 916 -51.29 11.42 -4.55
N ILE A 917 -50.37 12.22 -5.07
CA ILE A 917 -50.30 13.66 -4.84
C ILE A 917 -50.44 14.37 -6.19
N THR A 918 -51.54 15.08 -6.40
CA THR A 918 -51.70 15.97 -7.55
C THR A 918 -51.25 17.37 -7.19
N TYR A 919 -50.46 17.99 -8.06
CA TYR A 919 -49.87 19.31 -7.83
C TYR A 919 -49.98 20.16 -9.10
N LEU A 920 -50.16 21.47 -8.93
CA LEU A 920 -50.40 22.43 -10.02
C LEU A 920 -49.18 23.29 -10.35
N SER A 921 -48.19 23.32 -9.47
CA SER A 921 -46.94 24.05 -9.68
C SER A 921 -45.73 23.31 -9.10
N MET A 922 -44.65 23.37 -9.86
CA MET A 922 -43.30 23.04 -9.44
C MET A 922 -42.39 24.23 -9.73
N THR A 923 -41.53 24.58 -8.78
CA THR A 923 -40.49 25.60 -8.94
C THR A 923 -39.11 25.04 -8.57
N ILE A 924 -38.07 25.47 -9.28
CA ILE A 924 -36.69 25.10 -8.95
C ILE A 924 -36.21 26.01 -7.82
N GLN A 925 -35.72 25.42 -6.74
CA GLN A 925 -35.15 26.13 -5.61
C GLN A 925 -33.66 25.74 -5.48
N PRO A 926 -32.73 26.64 -5.82
CA PRO A 926 -31.33 26.49 -5.43
C PRO A 926 -31.27 26.44 -3.90
N ALA A 927 -30.78 25.33 -3.34
CA ALA A 927 -30.68 25.20 -1.88
C ALA A 927 -29.57 26.08 -1.29
N ASN A 928 -28.56 26.48 -2.08
CA ASN A 928 -27.43 27.26 -1.59
C ASN A 928 -27.72 28.77 -1.57
N LYS A 929 -27.97 29.31 -0.37
CA LYS A 929 -28.17 30.76 -0.17
C LYS A 929 -26.89 31.60 -0.34
N PHE A 930 -25.71 30.99 -0.33
CA PHE A 930 -24.45 31.68 -0.58
C PHE A 930 -24.14 31.86 -2.06
N TYR A 931 -24.91 31.27 -2.97
CA TYR A 931 -24.66 31.38 -4.39
C TYR A 931 -25.07 32.75 -4.93
N ASP A 932 -24.10 33.55 -5.37
CA ASP A 932 -24.37 34.79 -6.07
C ASP A 932 -24.55 34.50 -7.57
N PRO A 933 -25.76 34.64 -8.12
CA PRO A 933 -26.01 34.35 -9.53
C PRO A 933 -25.27 35.29 -10.49
N SER A 934 -24.79 36.45 -10.02
CA SER A 934 -24.02 37.39 -10.84
C SER A 934 -22.54 37.00 -10.98
N VAL A 935 -22.00 36.30 -9.97
CA VAL A 935 -20.60 35.83 -9.94
C VAL A 935 -20.50 34.35 -10.31
N GLY A 936 -21.60 33.58 -10.17
CA GLY A 936 -21.66 32.17 -10.49
C GLY A 936 -21.03 31.24 -9.45
N LYS A 937 -20.81 31.73 -8.22
CA LYS A 937 -20.22 30.97 -7.10
C LYS A 937 -20.53 31.60 -5.74
N PHE A 938 -19.99 30.99 -4.68
CA PHE A 938 -20.10 31.44 -3.29
C PHE A 938 -19.76 32.93 -3.10
N SER A 939 -20.61 33.64 -2.35
CA SER A 939 -20.42 35.02 -1.92
C SER A 939 -21.06 35.25 -0.55
N LEU A 940 -20.24 35.56 0.45
CA LEU A 940 -20.72 35.90 1.79
C LEU A 940 -21.50 37.24 1.78
N GLU A 941 -21.02 38.22 1.03
CA GLU A 941 -21.67 39.55 0.93
C GLU A 941 -23.09 39.43 0.37
N TYR A 942 -23.26 38.63 -0.70
CA TYR A 942 -24.57 38.35 -1.28
C TYR A 942 -25.50 37.69 -0.26
N TYR A 943 -25.02 36.67 0.45
CA TYR A 943 -25.79 35.97 1.47
C TYR A 943 -26.28 36.92 2.58
N LEU A 944 -25.37 37.70 3.17
CA LEU A 944 -25.70 38.63 4.26
C LEU A 944 -26.69 39.70 3.80
N THR A 945 -26.49 40.25 2.61
CA THR A 945 -27.36 41.27 2.03
C THR A 945 -28.77 40.73 1.75
N THR A 946 -28.88 39.55 1.14
CA THR A 946 -30.17 38.97 0.76
C THR A 946 -30.96 38.41 1.94
N THR A 947 -30.28 38.03 3.02
CA THR A 947 -30.92 37.55 4.25
C THR A 947 -31.15 38.66 5.28
N GLY A 948 -30.59 39.86 5.07
CA GLY A 948 -30.68 40.97 6.03
C GLY A 948 -29.87 40.73 7.30
N GLN A 949 -28.87 39.83 7.26
CA GLN A 949 -28.02 39.47 8.39
C GLN A 949 -26.67 40.19 8.32
N THR A 950 -25.91 40.17 9.41
CA THR A 950 -24.60 40.84 9.50
C THR A 950 -23.59 39.95 10.18
N LEU A 951 -22.33 39.99 9.71
CA LEU A 951 -21.18 39.34 10.35
C LEU A 951 -20.06 40.37 10.45
N GLY A 952 -19.66 40.72 11.66
CA GLY A 952 -18.75 41.83 11.96
C GLY A 952 -17.32 41.40 12.26
N ASN A 953 -16.55 42.35 12.80
CA ASN A 953 -15.16 42.10 13.15
C ASN A 953 -15.06 41.04 14.25
N ASN A 954 -14.16 40.08 14.05
CA ASN A 954 -13.88 38.98 14.99
C ASN A 954 -15.05 37.98 15.21
N ASP A 955 -16.15 38.13 14.48
CA ASP A 955 -17.20 37.12 14.44
C ASP A 955 -16.74 35.87 13.67
N TRP A 956 -17.55 34.81 13.73
CA TRP A 956 -17.16 33.49 13.29
C TRP A 956 -17.91 33.01 12.05
N PHE A 957 -17.16 32.35 11.17
CA PHE A 957 -17.68 31.51 10.11
C PHE A 957 -17.14 30.08 10.30
N PHE A 958 -18.01 29.07 10.30
CA PHE A 958 -17.61 27.69 10.55
C PHE A 958 -17.96 26.75 9.41
N TRP A 959 -17.04 25.85 9.08
CA TRP A 959 -17.19 24.78 8.09
C TRP A 959 -17.18 23.40 8.75
N GLN A 960 -18.27 22.65 8.61
CA GLN A 960 -18.34 21.22 8.93
C GLN A 960 -18.94 20.46 7.75
N ILE A 961 -18.10 20.21 6.74
CA ILE A 961 -18.50 19.62 5.45
C ILE A 961 -17.32 18.87 4.82
N GLY A 962 -17.61 18.03 3.83
CA GLY A 962 -16.62 17.43 2.94
C GLY A 962 -16.67 15.90 2.89
N ILE A 963 -17.29 15.27 3.89
CA ILE A 963 -17.31 13.82 3.94
C ILE A 963 -18.15 13.20 2.81
N ASN A 964 -19.25 13.86 2.42
CA ASN A 964 -20.11 13.42 1.32
C ASN A 964 -19.40 13.43 -0.05
N ASP A 965 -18.35 14.25 -0.21
CA ASP A 965 -17.54 14.31 -1.43
C ASP A 965 -16.72 13.02 -1.62
N VAL A 966 -16.21 12.47 -0.52
CA VAL A 966 -15.29 11.32 -0.48
C VAL A 966 -15.94 10.03 0.04
N PHE A 967 -17.20 10.07 0.49
CA PHE A 967 -17.93 8.93 1.08
C PHE A 967 -17.88 7.69 0.18
N GLY A 968 -18.05 7.90 -1.14
CA GLY A 968 -18.08 6.83 -2.14
C GLY A 968 -16.74 6.54 -2.81
N ALA A 969 -15.62 7.12 -2.34
CA ALA A 969 -14.31 6.88 -2.95
C ALA A 969 -13.86 5.43 -2.68
N LEU A 970 -13.58 4.70 -3.76
CA LEU A 970 -13.20 3.28 -3.69
C LEU A 970 -11.67 3.06 -3.73
N THR A 971 -10.92 4.06 -4.17
CA THR A 971 -9.46 3.99 -4.30
C THR A 971 -8.79 5.25 -3.76
N LEU A 972 -7.54 5.13 -3.31
CA LEU A 972 -6.77 6.27 -2.84
C LEU A 972 -6.57 7.36 -3.91
N PRO A 973 -6.25 7.05 -5.19
CA PRO A 973 -6.15 8.07 -6.23
C PRO A 973 -7.46 8.85 -6.46
N ASP A 974 -8.61 8.18 -6.41
CA ASP A 974 -9.92 8.84 -6.53
C ASP A 974 -10.19 9.77 -5.34
N ALA A 975 -9.94 9.30 -4.11
CA ALA A 975 -10.05 10.13 -2.92
C ALA A 975 -9.12 11.37 -2.99
N GLN A 976 -7.87 11.19 -3.43
CA GLN A 976 -6.90 12.28 -3.58
C GLN A 976 -7.36 13.31 -4.61
N ALA A 977 -7.82 12.88 -5.79
CA ALA A 977 -8.30 13.78 -6.83
C ALA A 977 -9.49 14.63 -6.36
N ARG A 978 -10.45 14.01 -5.65
CA ARG A 978 -11.60 14.73 -5.06
C ARG A 978 -11.17 15.75 -4.03
N VAL A 979 -10.26 15.36 -3.14
CA VAL A 979 -9.78 16.20 -2.04
C VAL A 979 -9.04 17.44 -2.55
N GLU A 980 -8.28 17.36 -3.64
CA GLU A 980 -7.65 18.56 -4.22
C GLU A 980 -8.66 19.56 -4.80
N ILE A 981 -9.75 19.08 -5.40
CA ILE A 981 -10.86 19.92 -5.85
C ILE A 981 -11.53 20.59 -4.64
N MET A 982 -11.78 19.82 -3.59
CA MET A 982 -12.39 20.30 -2.35
C MET A 982 -11.58 21.43 -1.69
N ILE A 983 -10.26 21.26 -1.55
CA ILE A 983 -9.39 22.30 -0.96
C ILE A 983 -9.34 23.55 -1.83
N THR A 984 -9.26 23.39 -3.15
CA THR A 984 -9.27 24.53 -4.08
C THR A 984 -10.52 25.38 -3.89
N GLN A 985 -11.70 24.74 -3.85
CA GLN A 985 -12.97 25.43 -3.63
C GLN A 985 -13.09 26.05 -2.24
N LEU A 986 -12.64 25.34 -1.19
CA LEU A 986 -12.65 25.84 0.18
C LEU A 986 -11.75 27.08 0.33
N ASN A 987 -10.57 27.08 -0.28
CA ASN A 987 -9.65 28.22 -0.30
C ASN A 987 -10.26 29.44 -1.01
N GLU A 988 -10.98 29.24 -2.11
CA GLU A 988 -11.71 30.33 -2.78
C GLU A 988 -12.83 30.92 -1.91
N MET A 989 -13.59 30.07 -1.21
CA MET A 989 -14.63 30.53 -0.28
C MET A 989 -14.04 31.29 0.91
N ILE A 990 -12.92 30.80 1.47
CA ILE A 990 -12.16 31.50 2.54
C ILE A 990 -11.71 32.88 2.05
N ALA A 991 -11.12 32.96 0.85
CA ALA A 991 -10.69 34.22 0.28
C ALA A 991 -11.87 35.19 0.06
N ASN A 992 -13.04 34.69 -0.34
CA ASN A 992 -14.26 35.50 -0.46
C ASN A 992 -14.72 36.05 0.89
N ILE A 993 -14.73 35.23 1.95
CA ILE A 993 -15.07 35.66 3.32
C ILE A 993 -14.13 36.77 3.79
N HIS A 994 -12.82 36.61 3.60
CA HIS A 994 -11.83 37.63 4.00
C HIS A 994 -11.81 38.85 3.10
N SER A 995 -12.27 38.74 1.84
CA SER A 995 -12.51 39.90 0.98
C SER A 995 -13.67 40.75 1.51
N TYR A 996 -14.70 40.14 2.07
CA TYR A 996 -15.79 40.85 2.74
C TYR A 996 -15.29 41.49 4.05
N ASN A 997 -14.62 40.70 4.91
CA ASN A 997 -13.98 41.21 6.12
C ASN A 997 -12.83 40.29 6.57
N SER A 998 -11.59 40.77 6.44
CA SER A 998 -10.37 40.03 6.76
C SER A 998 -10.19 39.70 8.24
N THR A 999 -11.02 40.29 9.12
CA THR A 999 -10.97 40.04 10.56
C THR A 999 -11.92 38.93 11.01
N ILE A 1000 -12.82 38.45 10.14
CA ILE A 1000 -13.66 37.28 10.40
C ILE A 1000 -12.77 36.07 10.69
N ARG A 1001 -13.12 35.33 11.73
CA ARG A 1001 -12.43 34.11 12.13
C ARG A 1001 -13.10 32.91 11.49
N ILE A 1002 -12.31 32.00 10.96
CA ILE A 1002 -12.82 30.82 10.24
C ILE A 1002 -12.43 29.57 11.01
N GLY A 1003 -13.42 28.80 11.47
CA GLY A 1003 -13.21 27.49 12.08
C GLY A 1003 -13.56 26.37 11.12
N ILE A 1004 -12.67 25.41 10.91
CA ILE A 1004 -12.90 24.26 10.02
C ILE A 1004 -12.82 23.00 10.87
N VAL A 1005 -13.89 22.22 10.90
CA VAL A 1005 -13.90 20.96 11.63
C VAL A 1005 -13.10 19.92 10.87
N VAL A 1006 -12.09 19.36 11.53
CA VAL A 1006 -11.47 18.13 11.05
C VAL A 1006 -12.51 17.03 11.22
N THR A 1007 -13.08 16.61 10.08
CA THR A 1007 -14.16 15.62 9.98
C THR A 1007 -13.92 14.46 10.95
N PHE A 1008 -14.89 14.18 11.80
CA PHE A 1008 -14.78 13.12 12.82
C PHE A 1008 -15.03 11.73 12.25
N PRO A 1009 -14.46 10.67 12.86
CA PRO A 1009 -14.66 9.30 12.42
C PRO A 1009 -16.09 8.80 12.66
N PRO A 1010 -16.53 7.79 11.89
CA PRO A 1010 -17.88 7.27 11.93
C PRO A 1010 -18.03 6.19 13.04
N ALA A 1011 -19.22 5.60 13.12
CA ALA A 1011 -19.48 4.39 13.89
C ALA A 1011 -18.78 3.15 13.29
N GLY A 1012 -18.87 2.02 13.98
CA GLY A 1012 -18.42 0.72 13.48
C GLY A 1012 -19.30 0.14 12.37
N GLN A 1013 -18.92 -1.04 11.89
CA GLN A 1013 -19.59 -1.72 10.76
C GLN A 1013 -21.08 -2.00 11.04
N ASP A 1014 -21.50 -2.22 12.28
CA ASP A 1014 -22.92 -2.41 12.64
C ASP A 1014 -23.77 -1.18 12.30
N GLY A 1015 -23.26 0.04 12.58
CA GLY A 1015 -23.94 1.28 12.22
C GLY A 1015 -24.07 1.45 10.70
N PHE A 1016 -23.03 1.07 9.95
CA PHE A 1016 -23.09 1.07 8.49
C PHE A 1016 -24.08 0.02 7.96
N ALA A 1017 -24.09 -1.18 8.56
CA ALA A 1017 -25.04 -2.23 8.18
C ALA A 1017 -26.49 -1.78 8.42
N ALA A 1018 -26.76 -1.10 9.54
CA ALA A 1018 -28.08 -0.59 9.87
C ALA A 1018 -28.61 0.43 8.84
N ASN A 1019 -27.78 1.35 8.35
CA ASN A 1019 -28.24 2.38 7.41
C ASN A 1019 -28.09 1.99 5.94
N TYR A 1020 -27.11 1.16 5.61
CA TYR A 1020 -26.68 0.94 4.24
C TYR A 1020 -26.62 -0.54 3.83
N GLY A 1021 -26.90 -1.46 4.75
CA GLY A 1021 -26.77 -2.90 4.52
C GLY A 1021 -25.34 -3.27 4.12
N VAL A 1022 -25.21 -4.08 3.08
CA VAL A 1022 -23.90 -4.54 2.58
C VAL A 1022 -23.25 -3.57 1.58
N LYS A 1023 -23.83 -2.40 1.33
CA LYS A 1023 -23.35 -1.47 0.29
C LYS A 1023 -22.03 -0.78 0.64
N TYR A 1024 -21.79 -0.50 1.91
CA TYR A 1024 -20.63 0.23 2.37
C TYR A 1024 -19.90 -0.50 3.49
N MET A 1025 -18.58 -0.57 3.35
CA MET A 1025 -17.67 -1.10 4.36
C MET A 1025 -17.04 0.07 5.12
N SER A 1026 -17.20 0.09 6.44
CA SER A 1026 -16.72 1.19 7.29
C SER A 1026 -15.21 1.38 7.18
N GLU A 1027 -14.46 0.29 7.00
CA GLU A 1027 -13.01 0.35 6.83
C GLU A 1027 -12.59 1.09 5.55
N LEU A 1028 -13.29 0.89 4.43
CA LEU A 1028 -12.98 1.60 3.18
C LEU A 1028 -13.27 3.10 3.32
N TYR A 1029 -14.41 3.44 3.94
CA TYR A 1029 -14.75 4.82 4.25
C TYR A 1029 -13.66 5.51 5.09
N ILE A 1030 -13.19 4.86 6.17
CA ILE A 1030 -12.19 5.42 7.08
C ILE A 1030 -10.81 5.51 6.40
N LYS A 1031 -10.34 4.39 5.83
CA LYS A 1031 -8.95 4.23 5.36
C LYS A 1031 -8.73 4.62 3.90
N THR A 1032 -9.75 5.15 3.21
CA THR A 1032 -9.61 5.72 1.87
C THR A 1032 -10.12 7.16 1.82
N GLY A 1033 -11.43 7.38 1.96
CA GLY A 1033 -12.02 8.72 1.83
C GLY A 1033 -11.68 9.64 2.99
N LEU A 1034 -12.06 9.24 4.21
CA LEU A 1034 -11.95 10.08 5.41
C LEU A 1034 -10.50 10.42 5.74
N ILE A 1035 -9.60 9.44 5.78
CA ILE A 1035 -8.18 9.66 6.11
C ILE A 1035 -7.52 10.63 5.12
N THR A 1036 -7.84 10.52 3.82
CA THR A 1036 -7.29 11.41 2.79
C THR A 1036 -7.76 12.85 3.01
N TRP A 1037 -9.05 13.02 3.32
CA TRP A 1037 -9.61 14.33 3.63
C TRP A 1037 -9.02 14.95 4.90
N GLN A 1038 -8.96 14.20 6.00
CA GLN A 1038 -8.41 14.66 7.28
C GLN A 1038 -6.94 15.06 7.15
N LYS A 1039 -6.11 14.24 6.49
CA LYS A 1039 -4.68 14.55 6.27
C LYS A 1039 -4.51 15.83 5.48
N ARG A 1040 -5.30 16.01 4.42
CA ARG A 1040 -5.23 17.21 3.59
C ARG A 1040 -5.65 18.47 4.34
N LEU A 1041 -6.71 18.42 5.14
CA LEU A 1041 -7.14 19.54 6.00
C LEU A 1041 -6.04 19.94 6.99
N ILE A 1042 -5.44 18.97 7.68
CA ILE A 1042 -4.33 19.20 8.61
C ILE A 1042 -3.15 19.82 7.88
N GLN A 1043 -2.77 19.28 6.72
CA GLN A 1043 -1.68 19.82 5.92
C GLN A 1043 -1.93 21.28 5.48
N GLU A 1044 -3.15 21.61 5.03
CA GLU A 1044 -3.49 22.93 4.51
C GLU A 1044 -3.58 24.01 5.61
N TYR A 1045 -4.21 23.66 6.74
CA TYR A 1045 -4.65 24.67 7.72
C TYR A 1045 -4.00 24.54 9.10
N ASP A 1046 -3.26 23.46 9.40
CA ASP A 1046 -2.56 23.31 10.69
C ASP A 1046 -1.15 23.90 10.67
N ASN A 1047 -1.04 25.16 10.28
CA ASN A 1047 0.24 25.85 10.14
C ASN A 1047 0.13 27.31 10.59
N GLN A 1048 1.28 27.95 10.78
CA GLN A 1048 1.34 29.33 11.28
C GLN A 1048 0.71 30.33 10.31
N THR A 1049 0.78 30.07 9.00
CA THR A 1049 0.20 30.95 7.96
C THR A 1049 -1.32 31.00 8.10
N ALA A 1050 -1.97 29.84 8.19
CA ALA A 1050 -3.41 29.75 8.42
C ALA A 1050 -3.82 30.45 9.73
N LEU A 1051 -3.06 30.22 10.82
CA LEU A 1051 -3.31 30.86 12.11
C LEU A 1051 -3.22 32.40 12.03
N ASN A 1052 -2.19 32.92 11.35
CA ASN A 1052 -2.02 34.36 11.13
C ASN A 1052 -3.16 34.95 10.29
N ASN A 1053 -3.72 34.16 9.37
CA ASN A 1053 -4.89 34.49 8.58
C ASN A 1053 -6.22 34.16 9.31
N ARG A 1054 -6.20 33.85 10.60
CA ARG A 1054 -7.39 33.58 11.43
C ARG A 1054 -8.22 32.39 10.95
N ILE A 1055 -7.54 31.37 10.44
CA ILE A 1055 -8.12 30.08 10.05
C ILE A 1055 -7.67 29.03 11.07
N TYR A 1056 -8.63 28.31 11.66
CA TYR A 1056 -8.41 27.43 12.79
C TYR A 1056 -9.02 26.06 12.54
N LEU A 1057 -8.29 24.98 12.84
CA LEU A 1057 -8.83 23.62 12.80
C LEU A 1057 -9.47 23.23 14.13
N ILE A 1058 -10.72 22.79 14.09
CA ILE A 1058 -11.44 22.26 15.25
C ILE A 1058 -11.22 20.76 15.30
N SER A 1059 -10.60 20.29 16.39
CA SER A 1059 -10.13 18.91 16.54
C SER A 1059 -11.23 17.94 17.03
N ALA A 1060 -12.45 18.06 16.49
CA ALA A 1060 -13.59 17.23 16.89
C ALA A 1060 -13.37 15.73 16.67
N HIS A 1061 -12.61 15.36 15.63
CA HIS A 1061 -12.20 13.98 15.38
C HIS A 1061 -11.51 13.30 16.57
N LEU A 1062 -10.81 14.04 17.43
CA LEU A 1062 -10.13 13.48 18.60
C LEU A 1062 -11.09 13.22 19.77
N ASN A 1063 -12.04 14.12 19.98
CA ASN A 1063 -12.90 14.15 21.17
C ASN A 1063 -14.18 13.31 21.05
N LEU A 1064 -14.64 13.00 19.83
CA LEU A 1064 -15.84 12.17 19.64
C LEU A 1064 -15.60 10.70 20.00
N ASP A 1065 -16.40 10.18 20.93
CA ASP A 1065 -16.40 8.75 21.27
C ASP A 1065 -17.19 7.93 20.24
N THR A 1066 -16.50 7.36 19.25
CA THR A 1066 -17.09 6.55 18.17
C THR A 1066 -17.69 5.22 18.62
N VAL A 1067 -17.44 4.79 19.86
CA VAL A 1067 -17.96 3.52 20.39
C VAL A 1067 -19.25 3.76 21.16
N ASN A 1068 -19.26 4.75 22.07
CA ASN A 1068 -20.37 4.90 23.01
C ASN A 1068 -21.32 6.06 22.69
N ASN A 1069 -20.92 6.99 21.81
CA ASN A 1069 -21.72 8.19 21.54
C ASN A 1069 -22.34 8.20 20.15
N PHE A 1070 -22.58 7.02 19.58
CA PHE A 1070 -23.46 6.81 18.43
C PHE A 1070 -24.78 6.15 18.86
N PRO A 1071 -25.90 6.36 18.15
CA PRO A 1071 -27.19 5.76 18.50
C PRO A 1071 -27.12 4.24 18.49
N THR A 1072 -27.75 3.57 19.45
CA THR A 1072 -27.77 2.10 19.57
C THR A 1072 -29.19 1.54 19.64
N VAL A 1073 -29.33 0.28 19.24
CA VAL A 1073 -30.55 -0.52 19.40
C VAL A 1073 -30.24 -1.86 20.05
N ASN A 1074 -31.22 -2.42 20.75
CA ASN A 1074 -31.13 -3.75 21.34
C ASN A 1074 -31.78 -4.78 20.42
N GLU A 1075 -31.07 -5.86 20.14
CA GLU A 1075 -31.57 -6.99 19.35
C GLU A 1075 -31.09 -8.34 19.91
N PHE A 1076 -31.75 -9.43 19.53
CA PHE A 1076 -31.26 -10.76 19.85
C PHE A 1076 -30.01 -11.09 19.03
N VAL A 1077 -28.99 -11.70 19.64
CA VAL A 1077 -27.75 -12.10 18.93
C VAL A 1077 -28.02 -13.03 17.74
N ASN A 1078 -29.12 -13.79 17.78
CA ASN A 1078 -29.74 -14.46 16.65
C ASN A 1078 -31.16 -14.91 17.03
N SER A 1079 -31.97 -15.31 16.05
CA SER A 1079 -33.37 -15.69 16.24
C SER A 1079 -33.63 -16.90 17.15
N ARG A 1080 -32.59 -17.66 17.53
CA ARG A 1080 -32.69 -18.83 18.42
C ARG A 1080 -32.05 -18.60 19.79
N SER A 1081 -31.44 -17.45 20.01
CA SER A 1081 -30.75 -17.12 21.26
C SER A 1081 -31.55 -16.10 22.05
N PRO A 1082 -31.79 -16.30 23.36
CA PRO A 1082 -32.42 -15.30 24.21
C PRO A 1082 -31.47 -14.16 24.60
N ILE A 1083 -30.20 -14.22 24.21
CA ILE A 1083 -29.19 -13.21 24.54
C ILE A 1083 -29.44 -11.95 23.70
N ILE A 1084 -29.56 -10.81 24.36
CA ILE A 1084 -29.70 -9.48 23.75
C ILE A 1084 -28.32 -8.83 23.65
N GLN A 1085 -28.01 -8.27 22.48
CA GLN A 1085 -26.86 -7.41 22.24
C GLN A 1085 -27.31 -5.97 21.95
N THR A 1086 -26.44 -5.02 22.29
CA THR A 1086 -26.59 -3.61 21.93
C THR A 1086 -25.66 -3.32 20.77
N ILE A 1087 -26.22 -2.93 19.62
CA ILE A 1087 -25.46 -2.60 18.41
C ILE A 1087 -25.69 -1.14 18.00
N GLN A 1088 -24.73 -0.56 17.29
CA GLN A 1088 -24.88 0.78 16.74
C GLN A 1088 -25.88 0.76 15.58
N SER A 1089 -26.77 1.75 15.52
CA SER A 1089 -27.88 1.85 14.57
C SER A 1089 -27.72 2.98 13.55
N ASN A 1090 -26.67 3.78 13.69
CA ASN A 1090 -26.30 4.80 12.71
C ASN A 1090 -24.81 4.77 12.41
N GLY A 1091 -24.44 4.79 11.13
CA GLY A 1091 -23.07 4.73 10.66
C GLY A 1091 -22.33 6.05 10.78
N VAL A 1092 -22.99 7.19 10.59
CA VAL A 1092 -22.30 8.49 10.41
C VAL A 1092 -22.87 9.65 11.23
N HIS A 1093 -24.05 9.48 11.83
CA HIS A 1093 -24.66 10.49 12.70
C HIS A 1093 -24.49 10.10 14.17
N PRO A 1094 -23.75 10.89 14.96
CA PRO A 1094 -23.63 10.70 16.41
C PRO A 1094 -24.98 10.79 17.13
N SER A 1095 -25.00 10.35 18.38
CA SER A 1095 -26.10 10.62 19.31
C SER A 1095 -26.00 12.05 19.86
N ASN A 1096 -27.02 12.52 20.57
CA ASN A 1096 -27.01 13.86 21.18
C ASN A 1096 -25.78 14.11 22.08
N THR A 1097 -25.32 13.10 22.82
CA THR A 1097 -24.10 13.21 23.64
C THR A 1097 -22.83 13.30 22.79
N GLY A 1098 -22.79 12.63 21.63
CA GLY A 1098 -21.70 12.75 20.66
C GLY A 1098 -21.66 14.12 19.99
N TYR A 1099 -22.82 14.66 19.63
CA TYR A 1099 -22.93 16.03 19.13
C TYR A 1099 -22.50 17.07 20.17
N ALA A 1100 -22.83 16.87 21.45
CA ALA A 1100 -22.31 17.71 22.53
C ALA A 1100 -20.77 17.66 22.62
N GLN A 1101 -20.14 16.48 22.50
CA GLN A 1101 -18.67 16.39 22.46
C GLN A 1101 -18.03 17.14 21.29
N ILE A 1102 -18.72 17.22 20.15
CA ILE A 1102 -18.27 18.01 19.00
C ILE A 1102 -18.42 19.51 19.33
N ALA A 1103 -19.56 19.92 19.90
CA ALA A 1103 -19.82 21.30 20.30
C ALA A 1103 -18.84 21.82 21.36
N ASP A 1104 -18.37 20.98 22.29
CA ASP A 1104 -17.32 21.32 23.26
C ASP A 1104 -16.07 21.88 22.58
N MET A 1105 -15.71 21.33 21.41
CA MET A 1105 -14.53 21.76 20.65
C MET A 1105 -14.74 23.09 19.94
N TYR A 1106 -15.96 23.38 19.50
CA TYR A 1106 -16.33 24.72 19.00
C TYR A 1106 -16.24 25.74 20.12
N ALA A 1107 -16.85 25.43 21.27
CA ALA A 1107 -16.90 26.31 22.42
C ALA A 1107 -15.49 26.66 22.92
N GLY A 1108 -14.58 25.68 23.01
CA GLY A 1108 -13.19 25.90 23.42
C GLY A 1108 -12.47 26.91 22.52
N LEU A 1109 -12.63 26.80 21.20
CA LEU A 1109 -12.05 27.74 20.23
C LEU A 1109 -12.66 29.14 20.34
N ILE A 1110 -13.99 29.24 20.40
CA ILE A 1110 -14.72 30.52 20.51
C ILE A 1110 -14.33 31.25 21.79
N LYS A 1111 -14.35 30.53 22.93
CA LYS A 1111 -13.99 31.07 24.25
C LYS A 1111 -12.53 31.49 24.30
N TYR A 1112 -11.61 30.79 23.64
CA TYR A 1112 -10.19 31.16 23.61
C TYR A 1112 -9.95 32.50 22.91
N TYR A 1113 -10.63 32.72 21.78
CA TYR A 1113 -10.53 33.96 21.00
C TYR A 1113 -11.72 34.88 21.25
N ALA A 1114 -12.23 34.97 22.48
CA ALA A 1114 -13.43 35.74 22.76
C ALA A 1114 -13.45 37.17 22.21
#